data_AF-A0A016VT72-F1
#
_entry.id   AF-A0A016VT72-F1
#
_cell.length_a   1.000
_cell.length_b   1.000
_cell.length_c   1.000
_cell.angle_alpha   90.00
_cell.angle_beta   90.00
_cell.angle_gamma   90.00
#
_symmetry.space_group_name_H-M   'P 1'
#
loop_
_entity.id
_entity.type
_entity.pdbx_description
1 polymer ?
#
loop_
_entity_poly.entity_id
_entity_poly.type
_entity_poly.pdbx_seq_one_letter_code
_entity_poly.pdbx_strand_id
1 'polypeptide(L)'
;MGNSLGSATNGPIISVEDAKAHVSEEEYRRLHAAFSGFKKPFITYDEFCYHVLGGARIPEDKQKELFKFCSRNSETLSFENLLTALVGLCRIEQVQEHFIEECKEFASWGLRPPLLTIPMSDSYISFYEVMSYVTHLSVEEVMELEKVFATISDRSVCKLSKDRWDAALCGCFPKKFVDQLFRVFDENGDNQIDFRELVCGLSAMCRGPFPSRLSFLAKLWDEDCDAKLSDAELHEMYEDLKVPPNDRNVVKSAGEKAAAVDFATWANGNEYAKEHYAMAMEVGHICLGLRPESHKVGLALVNSFESRSKELPLSEWSIVSSAWHNEWAKAAAEGKTPPPVDNSSIKGTKADDGWSGKVACLSLESANLRADLTPKDYIAVPPALWRAWLRWHGSAQSVDGQFTRKRLSGEFFPDGKEGLELYPMDILLLGHDKKKLKDMDGIQQTSPWACAQVSRSCSVDDLLQLCRTELRLGDGDARLWLVGEEGNTLLDDGKRTLHQLAGKGKRVNKFLLELRDANGVWPEELRASLTGTQISSLASTSGRPGAVGLVNSGNFCYRNAAIQCLARVSPLTEYLLNEDSMNALRRGDANNNDSFATTLEYSKLLKEMWAAKKKNISPNSFNDAVRFADQFDDGEQHDCQEFVSFLIERFHTCVARIEHEHCVENGIDENETKAELAIPRATEKEPSEEKMTDEEKGEKAWNDYIRDNNSLVTSLFSGQLRSRLICRKCKTSSSVFEAFTSLSLPIGFENVELYQIIVVRRDGSVPRRYGFRLPRECTIGTFKGLVAEASGVNKEALTIQCLSKRGYFMFQNPSTTDEEVPLSSVPSGARLYALHLPEDTPEWRVAIHRKLQYNYEPYFLGSTGGFVVSQFGLPLIVPCPSDITGKELYEDVMSQMRRFMDMSSPSISSRAHDPSENISFGYPFSLCLVDETWEWCGQCPALRFCRGCAIRPDSSQANIPENCGIAVDWLPIALYLKYNHSQELACEDDESVAETWSRHFAPSSLEHCLEKFSCPETLDVLIHCDTCNEKTKRDKVMTIWRLPRYLIIHLKRFEFLRGEGRMGKCKRVITFPLRQFDPTPFVDGNGGKSKYECIAIANHYGQLSSGHFVAYARGIDEKWLLLNDCSVREVSEEEVDRAGAYLLFFERKD
;
A
#
# COMPACT_ATOMS: atom_id res chain seq x y z
N MET A 1 75.55 2.44 20.23
CA MET A 1 76.04 3.76 20.65
C MET A 1 74.94 4.39 21.48
N GLY A 2 75.26 4.83 22.70
CA GLY A 2 74.27 5.32 23.64
C GLY A 2 73.65 6.64 23.20
N ASN A 3 72.33 6.73 23.37
CA ASN A 3 71.68 7.97 23.74
C ASN A 3 70.81 7.69 24.96
N SER A 4 71.03 8.49 25.98
CA SER A 4 70.28 8.55 27.23
C SER A 4 68.77 8.56 26.96
N LEU A 5 68.04 7.60 27.53
CA LEU A 5 66.62 7.77 27.81
C LEU A 5 66.49 8.92 28.82
N GLY A 6 66.36 10.14 28.30
CA GLY A 6 65.80 11.23 29.07
C GLY A 6 64.39 10.85 29.46
N SER A 7 64.05 11.09 30.72
CA SER A 7 62.70 11.11 31.27
C SER A 7 61.73 11.78 30.27
N ALA A 8 61.04 10.98 29.46
CA ALA A 8 59.95 11.43 28.61
C ALA A 8 58.67 10.97 29.28
N THR A 9 57.99 11.94 29.87
CA THR A 9 56.72 11.81 30.56
C THR A 9 55.63 11.26 29.60
N ASN A 10 55.24 10.01 29.84
CA ASN A 10 54.19 9.13 29.30
C ASN A 10 53.66 9.41 27.88
N GLY A 11 54.19 8.69 26.89
CA GLY A 11 53.56 8.51 25.56
C GLY A 11 54.47 7.75 24.57
N PRO A 12 54.05 7.56 23.30
CA PRO A 12 54.77 6.70 22.34
C PRO A 12 56.19 7.20 22.05
N ILE A 13 57.17 6.29 22.16
CA ILE A 13 58.63 6.56 22.11
C ILE A 13 59.16 6.80 20.67
N ILE A 14 58.30 6.69 19.65
CA ILE A 14 58.71 6.81 18.23
C ILE A 14 58.56 8.22 17.66
N SER A 15 59.38 8.56 16.66
CA SER A 15 59.25 9.80 15.89
C SER A 15 58.13 9.71 14.84
N VAL A 16 57.69 10.87 14.33
CA VAL A 16 56.67 10.93 13.27
C VAL A 16 57.21 10.36 11.96
N GLU A 17 58.51 10.57 11.69
CA GLU A 17 59.23 10.06 10.54
C GLU A 17 59.30 8.53 10.57
N ASP A 18 59.62 7.95 11.73
CA ASP A 18 59.61 6.49 11.90
C ASP A 18 58.20 5.92 11.75
N ALA A 19 57.19 6.59 12.31
CA ALA A 19 55.80 6.18 12.16
C ALA A 19 55.35 6.17 10.69
N LYS A 20 55.74 7.18 9.90
CA LYS A 20 55.45 7.26 8.46
C LYS A 20 56.15 6.15 7.66
N ALA A 21 57.37 5.76 8.02
CA ALA A 21 58.10 4.69 7.33
C ALA A 21 57.42 3.32 7.46
N HIS A 22 56.59 3.14 8.50
CA HIS A 22 55.84 1.92 8.76
C HIS A 22 54.42 1.93 8.18
N VAL A 23 54.01 2.94 7.41
CA VAL A 23 52.66 3.10 6.83
C VAL A 23 52.75 3.43 5.33
N SER A 24 51.87 2.86 4.50
CA SER A 24 51.83 3.18 3.07
C SER A 24 51.27 4.58 2.79
N GLU A 25 51.62 5.16 1.64
CA GLU A 25 51.14 6.48 1.21
C GLU A 25 49.60 6.59 1.14
N GLU A 26 48.94 5.48 0.80
CA GLU A 26 47.47 5.42 0.76
C GLU A 26 46.85 5.43 2.16
N GLU A 27 47.41 4.64 3.09
CA GLU A 27 46.99 4.61 4.50
C GLU A 27 47.20 5.99 5.15
N TYR A 28 48.35 6.64 4.92
CA TYR A 28 48.66 7.96 5.48
C TYR A 28 47.69 9.04 4.97
N ARG A 29 47.43 9.10 3.66
CA ARG A 29 46.53 10.10 3.06
C ARG A 29 45.10 9.97 3.59
N ARG A 30 44.62 8.74 3.79
CA ARG A 30 43.28 8.45 4.33
C ARG A 30 43.16 8.78 5.82
N LEU A 31 44.14 8.39 6.63
CA LEU A 31 44.23 8.77 8.05
C LEU A 31 44.20 10.30 8.23
N HIS A 32 44.96 11.02 7.39
CA HIS A 32 44.98 12.47 7.40
C HIS A 32 43.65 13.08 6.97
N ALA A 33 42.97 12.52 5.96
CA ALA A 33 41.65 12.97 5.52
C ALA A 33 40.59 12.79 6.61
N ALA A 34 40.57 11.64 7.30
CA ALA A 34 39.66 11.38 8.42
C ALA A 34 39.87 12.36 9.58
N PHE A 35 41.13 12.64 9.94
CA PHE A 35 41.46 13.63 10.96
C PHE A 35 41.13 15.07 10.52
N SER A 36 41.26 15.38 9.23
CA SER A 36 40.92 16.69 8.68
C SER A 36 39.41 16.96 8.64
N GLY A 37 38.58 15.93 8.81
CA GLY A 37 37.12 16.06 8.93
C GLY A 37 36.67 16.74 10.23
N PHE A 38 37.53 16.81 11.25
CA PHE A 38 37.27 17.58 12.45
C PHE A 38 37.43 19.08 12.18
N LYS A 39 36.51 19.90 12.71
CA LYS A 39 36.58 21.37 12.55
C LYS A 39 37.80 22.02 13.25
N LYS A 40 38.55 21.25 14.05
CA LYS A 40 39.68 21.70 14.88
C LYS A 40 40.93 20.88 14.52
N PRO A 41 42.16 21.44 14.67
CA PRO A 41 43.42 20.74 14.37
C PRO A 41 43.85 19.74 15.46
N PHE A 42 42.98 19.45 16.42
CA PHE A 42 43.19 18.53 17.54
C PHE A 42 41.84 17.92 17.93
N ILE A 43 41.87 16.78 18.62
CA ILE A 43 40.68 16.14 19.20
C ILE A 43 40.70 16.21 20.73
N THR A 44 39.53 16.43 21.33
CA THR A 44 39.33 16.43 22.79
C THR A 44 39.19 15.01 23.35
N TYR A 45 39.17 14.86 24.67
CA TYR A 45 38.88 13.58 25.34
C TYR A 45 37.52 13.00 24.91
N ASP A 46 36.46 13.81 24.89
CA ASP A 46 35.12 13.33 24.51
C ASP A 46 35.06 12.94 23.02
N GLU A 47 35.71 13.73 22.16
CA GLU A 47 35.83 13.43 20.72
C GLU A 47 36.70 12.18 20.51
N PHE A 48 37.73 11.95 21.32
CA PHE A 48 38.50 10.71 21.33
C PHE A 48 37.64 9.53 21.81
N CYS A 49 36.88 9.65 22.88
CA CYS A 49 36.02 8.57 23.36
C CYS A 49 34.93 8.18 22.35
N TYR A 50 34.35 9.18 21.67
CA TYR A 50 33.30 8.96 20.69
C TYR A 50 33.85 8.55 19.31
N HIS A 51 34.80 9.31 18.77
CA HIS A 51 35.30 9.10 17.40
C HIS A 51 36.51 8.18 17.34
N VAL A 52 37.25 7.95 18.42
CA VAL A 52 38.43 7.06 18.40
C VAL A 52 38.14 5.73 19.10
N LEU A 53 37.53 5.79 20.30
CA LEU A 53 37.11 4.62 21.06
C LEU A 53 35.66 4.21 20.80
N GLY A 54 34.95 4.85 19.86
CA GLY A 54 33.65 4.41 19.30
C GLY A 54 32.58 4.04 20.31
N GLY A 55 32.58 4.64 21.51
CA GLY A 55 31.62 4.31 22.57
C GLY A 55 31.82 2.94 23.23
N ALA A 56 33.00 2.33 23.12
CA ALA A 56 33.31 1.06 23.77
C ALA A 56 33.06 1.11 25.29
N ARG A 57 32.57 0.02 25.89
CA ARG A 57 32.39 -0.17 27.35
C ARG A 57 33.73 -0.26 28.11
N ILE A 58 34.70 0.57 27.75
CA ILE A 58 35.96 0.73 28.49
C ILE A 58 35.64 1.58 29.73
N PRO A 59 36.03 1.17 30.95
CA PRO A 59 35.90 2.00 32.14
C PRO A 59 36.52 3.40 31.94
N GLU A 60 35.86 4.45 32.45
CA GLU A 60 36.24 5.85 32.20
C GLU A 60 37.68 6.17 32.66
N ASP A 61 38.13 5.56 33.76
CA ASP A 61 39.51 5.66 34.25
C ASP A 61 40.53 5.13 33.23
N LYS A 62 40.19 4.07 32.49
CA LYS A 62 41.02 3.46 31.46
C LYS A 62 40.99 4.20 30.14
N GLN A 63 39.85 4.79 29.78
CA GLN A 63 39.77 5.71 28.64
C GLN A 63 40.70 6.92 28.85
N LYS A 64 40.74 7.46 30.08
CA LYS A 64 41.63 8.57 30.46
C LYS A 64 43.10 8.16 30.44
N GLU A 65 43.44 6.95 30.88
CA GLU A 65 44.80 6.39 30.83
C GLU A 65 45.30 6.27 29.38
N LEU A 66 44.46 5.71 28.50
CA LEU A 66 44.76 5.56 27.08
C LEU A 66 44.87 6.90 26.34
N PHE A 67 43.97 7.86 26.64
CA PHE A 67 44.05 9.20 26.07
C PHE A 67 45.35 9.90 26.47
N LYS A 68 45.75 9.82 27.74
CA LYS A 68 47.00 10.41 28.24
C LYS A 68 48.23 9.79 27.58
N PHE A 69 48.24 8.48 27.38
CA PHE A 69 49.32 7.80 26.66
C PHE A 69 49.43 8.31 25.22
N CYS A 70 48.31 8.32 24.47
CA CYS A 70 48.29 8.79 23.09
C CYS A 70 48.62 10.28 22.97
N SER A 71 48.19 11.11 23.93
CA SER A 71 48.36 12.56 23.90
C SER A 71 49.71 13.04 24.43
N ARG A 72 50.56 12.14 24.94
CA ARG A 72 51.80 12.49 25.66
C ARG A 72 51.51 13.35 26.90
N ASN A 73 50.49 12.96 27.68
CA ASN A 73 49.94 13.70 28.83
C ASN A 73 49.38 15.10 28.50
N SER A 74 49.11 15.42 27.24
CA SER A 74 48.43 16.66 26.82
C SER A 74 46.91 16.57 27.05
N GLU A 75 46.27 17.72 27.26
CA GLU A 75 44.80 17.84 27.31
C GLU A 75 44.14 17.67 25.93
N THR A 76 44.93 17.72 24.85
CA THR A 76 44.46 17.60 23.46
C THR A 76 45.36 16.65 22.66
N LEU A 77 44.78 15.95 21.68
CA LEU A 77 45.50 14.99 20.82
C LEU A 77 45.64 15.54 19.38
N SER A 78 46.88 15.72 18.92
CA SER A 78 47.21 16.12 17.54
C SER A 78 47.26 14.92 16.59
N PHE A 79 47.21 15.18 15.27
CA PHE A 79 47.35 14.13 14.26
C PHE A 79 48.68 13.37 14.38
N GLU A 80 49.78 14.08 14.64
CA GLU A 80 51.12 13.50 14.78
C GLU A 80 51.25 12.60 16.02
N ASN A 81 50.68 13.03 17.15
CA ASN A 81 50.65 12.22 18.38
C ASN A 81 49.74 11.00 18.20
N LEU A 82 48.59 11.16 17.53
CA LEU A 82 47.73 10.05 17.17
C LEU A 82 48.48 9.06 16.25
N LEU A 83 49.09 9.53 15.15
CA LEU A 83 49.83 8.69 14.22
C LEU A 83 50.96 7.91 14.90
N THR A 84 51.76 8.56 15.73
CA THR A 84 52.87 7.91 16.47
C THR A 84 52.36 6.91 17.50
N ALA A 85 51.28 7.21 18.21
CA ALA A 85 50.64 6.27 19.12
C ALA A 85 50.13 5.03 18.38
N LEU A 86 49.46 5.22 17.24
CA LEU A 86 48.88 4.15 16.44
C LEU A 86 49.94 3.20 15.89
N VAL A 87 50.94 3.75 15.21
CA VAL A 87 51.98 2.95 14.58
C VAL A 87 52.83 2.27 15.66
N GLY A 88 53.13 2.97 16.75
CA GLY A 88 53.86 2.42 17.89
C GLY A 88 53.14 1.22 18.51
N LEU A 89 51.88 1.38 18.89
CA LEU A 89 51.11 0.35 19.59
C LEU A 89 50.76 -0.86 18.73
N CYS A 90 50.83 -0.74 17.40
CA CYS A 90 50.32 -1.78 16.51
C CYS A 90 51.37 -2.43 15.62
N ARG A 91 52.48 -1.74 15.31
CA ARG A 91 53.50 -2.22 14.38
C ARG A 91 54.90 -2.31 15.00
N ILE A 92 55.09 -1.85 16.24
CA ILE A 92 56.41 -1.75 16.88
C ILE A 92 56.40 -2.40 18.27
N GLU A 93 57.00 -3.59 18.36
CA GLU A 93 57.05 -4.44 19.56
C GLU A 93 57.61 -3.72 20.80
N GLN A 94 58.66 -2.92 20.62
CA GLN A 94 59.29 -2.16 21.72
C GLN A 94 58.34 -1.12 22.35
N VAL A 95 57.46 -0.51 21.55
CA VAL A 95 56.46 0.45 22.06
C VAL A 95 55.30 -0.30 22.72
N GLN A 96 54.95 -1.49 22.21
CA GLN A 96 53.97 -2.38 22.83
C GLN A 96 54.44 -2.82 24.22
N GLU A 97 55.68 -3.30 24.34
CA GLU A 97 56.27 -3.71 25.62
C GLU A 97 56.25 -2.55 26.63
N HIS A 98 56.68 -1.36 26.22
CA HIS A 98 56.64 -0.17 27.08
C HIS A 98 55.22 0.22 27.50
N PHE A 99 54.26 0.20 26.58
CA PHE A 99 52.86 0.46 26.89
C PHE A 99 52.28 -0.59 27.85
N ILE A 100 52.64 -1.86 27.70
CA ILE A 100 52.22 -2.94 28.61
C ILE A 100 52.83 -2.76 30.01
N GLU A 101 54.08 -2.30 30.10
CA GLU A 101 54.74 -2.01 31.37
C GLU A 101 54.05 -0.86 32.14
N GLU A 102 53.68 0.22 31.43
CA GLU A 102 52.97 1.36 32.02
C GLU A 102 51.50 1.04 32.31
N CYS A 103 50.82 0.38 31.39
CA CYS A 103 49.37 0.14 31.40
C CYS A 103 49.07 -1.37 31.46
N LYS A 104 49.49 -2.05 32.54
CA LYS A 104 49.41 -3.52 32.69
C LYS A 104 48.03 -4.13 32.44
N GLU A 105 46.96 -3.39 32.70
CA GLU A 105 45.59 -3.84 32.48
C GLU A 105 45.22 -3.94 30.99
N PHE A 106 45.98 -3.26 30.12
CA PHE A 106 45.91 -3.38 28.67
C PHE A 106 46.90 -4.41 28.10
N ALA A 107 47.51 -5.27 28.92
CA ALA A 107 48.46 -6.29 28.45
C ALA A 107 47.90 -7.16 27.31
N SER A 108 46.61 -7.51 27.37
CA SER A 108 45.93 -8.27 26.31
C SER A 108 45.77 -7.50 25.00
N TRP A 109 45.67 -6.16 25.08
CA TRP A 109 45.61 -5.25 23.93
C TRP A 109 46.99 -5.02 23.33
N GLY A 110 48.02 -4.83 24.15
CA GLY A 110 49.40 -4.61 23.66
C GLY A 110 50.00 -5.83 22.95
N LEU A 111 49.70 -7.05 23.41
CA LEU A 111 50.19 -8.30 22.80
C LEU A 111 49.41 -8.69 21.52
N ARG A 112 48.16 -8.25 21.38
CA ARG A 112 47.30 -8.48 20.22
C ARG A 112 46.40 -7.27 19.99
N PRO A 113 46.94 -6.18 19.42
CA PRO A 113 46.17 -4.98 19.15
C PRO A 113 45.04 -5.33 18.18
N PRO A 114 43.77 -5.10 18.55
CA PRO A 114 42.63 -5.33 17.68
C PRO A 114 42.81 -4.50 16.41
N LEU A 115 42.73 -5.17 15.25
CA LEU A 115 42.54 -4.60 13.91
C LEU A 115 43.75 -4.04 13.14
N LEU A 116 45.00 -4.22 13.59
CA LEU A 116 46.18 -4.02 12.71
C LEU A 116 46.95 -5.30 12.37
N THR A 117 46.53 -6.44 12.94
CA THR A 117 47.17 -7.75 12.75
C THR A 117 46.35 -8.72 11.90
N ILE A 118 45.16 -8.35 11.43
CA ILE A 118 44.41 -9.12 10.43
C ILE A 118 44.76 -8.55 9.06
N PRO A 119 45.43 -9.30 8.16
CA PRO A 119 45.69 -8.86 6.80
C PRO A 119 44.37 -8.54 6.08
N MET A 120 44.28 -7.38 5.41
CA MET A 120 43.08 -7.02 4.62
C MET A 120 42.69 -8.07 3.56
N SER A 121 43.61 -8.94 3.17
CA SER A 121 43.38 -10.02 2.20
C SER A 121 42.52 -11.16 2.73
N ASP A 122 42.46 -11.40 4.05
CA ASP A 122 41.91 -12.64 4.59
C ASP A 122 40.50 -12.48 5.18
N SER A 123 39.96 -11.25 5.23
CA SER A 123 38.70 -10.96 5.94
C SER A 123 37.72 -10.02 5.21
N TYR A 124 38.02 -9.61 3.99
CA TYR A 124 37.17 -8.68 3.21
C TYR A 124 36.82 -9.24 1.83
N ILE A 125 35.59 -9.70 1.66
CA ILE A 125 35.01 -9.97 0.34
C ILE A 125 33.60 -9.35 0.32
N SER A 126 33.41 -8.31 -0.48
CA SER A 126 32.12 -7.70 -0.76
C SER A 126 31.22 -8.65 -1.56
N PHE A 127 29.91 -8.41 -1.56
CA PHE A 127 28.98 -9.20 -2.38
C PHE A 127 29.40 -9.26 -3.87
N TYR A 128 29.81 -8.13 -4.44
CA TYR A 128 30.24 -8.06 -5.85
C TYR A 128 31.54 -8.84 -6.10
N GLU A 129 32.49 -8.82 -5.16
CA GLU A 129 33.70 -9.64 -5.24
C GLU A 129 33.36 -11.12 -5.13
N VAL A 130 32.48 -11.53 -4.20
CA VAL A 130 31.99 -12.92 -4.10
C VAL A 130 31.38 -13.35 -5.43
N MET A 131 30.49 -12.53 -6.01
CA MET A 131 29.85 -12.83 -7.28
C MET A 131 30.85 -12.90 -8.44
N SER A 132 31.87 -12.03 -8.48
CA SER A 132 32.92 -12.08 -9.50
C SER A 132 33.81 -13.31 -9.37
N TYR A 133 34.04 -13.83 -8.15
CA TYR A 133 34.78 -15.08 -7.93
C TYR A 133 34.03 -16.31 -8.46
N VAL A 134 32.72 -16.38 -8.24
CA VAL A 134 31.90 -17.55 -8.64
C VAL A 134 31.36 -17.46 -10.07
N THR A 135 31.52 -16.32 -10.76
CA THR A 135 31.05 -16.12 -12.13
C THR A 135 32.18 -15.78 -13.11
N HIS A 136 31.86 -15.73 -14.40
CA HIS A 136 32.78 -15.26 -15.43
C HIS A 136 32.82 -13.73 -15.57
N LEU A 137 32.12 -12.99 -14.69
CA LEU A 137 31.94 -11.55 -14.76
C LEU A 137 32.96 -10.80 -13.90
N SER A 138 33.31 -9.58 -14.29
CA SER A 138 34.09 -8.68 -13.44
C SER A 138 33.22 -8.00 -12.37
N VAL A 139 33.85 -7.45 -11.32
CA VAL A 139 33.15 -6.67 -10.28
C VAL A 139 32.36 -5.52 -10.90
N GLU A 140 32.94 -4.81 -11.86
CA GLU A 140 32.27 -3.72 -12.58
C GLU A 140 31.05 -4.21 -13.36
N GLU A 141 31.12 -5.37 -14.00
CA GLU A 141 29.97 -5.94 -14.72
C GLU A 141 28.83 -6.31 -13.75
N VAL A 142 29.13 -6.89 -12.58
CA VAL A 142 28.11 -7.20 -11.57
C VAL A 142 27.48 -5.91 -11.03
N MET A 143 28.27 -4.86 -10.75
CA MET A 143 27.74 -3.57 -10.30
C MET A 143 26.82 -2.91 -11.34
N GLU A 144 27.16 -2.96 -12.62
CA GLU A 144 26.31 -2.43 -13.69
C GLU A 144 25.02 -3.26 -13.85
N LEU A 145 25.09 -4.59 -13.69
CA LEU A 145 23.90 -5.44 -13.71
C LEU A 145 22.96 -5.15 -12.54
N GLU A 146 23.47 -4.79 -11.36
CA GLU A 146 22.63 -4.42 -10.22
C GLU A 146 21.82 -3.16 -10.50
N LYS A 147 22.46 -2.15 -11.12
CA LYS A 147 21.76 -0.93 -11.56
C LYS A 147 20.63 -1.26 -12.52
N VAL A 148 20.86 -2.20 -13.45
CA VAL A 148 19.82 -2.67 -14.36
C VAL A 148 18.74 -3.43 -13.60
N PHE A 149 19.11 -4.37 -12.74
CA PHE A 149 18.17 -5.17 -11.95
C PHE A 149 17.22 -4.28 -11.15
N ALA A 150 17.74 -3.26 -10.47
CA ALA A 150 16.94 -2.30 -9.71
C ALA A 150 15.92 -1.53 -10.57
N THR A 151 16.14 -1.40 -11.89
CA THR A 151 15.17 -0.76 -12.81
C THR A 151 14.07 -1.69 -13.29
N ILE A 152 14.31 -3.00 -13.28
CA ILE A 152 13.35 -4.01 -13.78
C ILE A 152 12.65 -4.78 -12.65
N SER A 153 13.25 -4.87 -11.46
CA SER A 153 12.70 -5.57 -10.29
C SER A 153 11.58 -4.80 -9.58
N ASP A 154 10.76 -5.50 -8.80
CA ASP A 154 9.83 -4.86 -7.87
C ASP A 154 10.58 -4.21 -6.70
N ARG A 155 10.41 -2.90 -6.51
CA ARG A 155 11.10 -2.14 -5.44
C ARG A 155 10.73 -2.58 -4.03
N SER A 156 9.59 -3.24 -3.85
CA SER A 156 9.11 -3.68 -2.54
C SER A 156 9.68 -5.04 -2.13
N VAL A 157 9.96 -5.92 -3.11
CA VAL A 157 10.42 -7.29 -2.88
C VAL A 157 11.90 -7.48 -3.27
N CYS A 158 12.48 -6.53 -4.02
CA CYS A 158 13.84 -6.62 -4.60
C CYS A 158 14.04 -7.90 -5.44
N LYS A 159 12.98 -8.36 -6.09
CA LYS A 159 12.93 -9.54 -6.95
C LYS A 159 12.23 -9.23 -8.26
N LEU A 160 12.51 -10.03 -9.29
CA LEU A 160 11.95 -9.88 -10.62
C LEU A 160 10.82 -10.90 -10.82
N SER A 161 9.57 -10.42 -10.76
CA SER A 161 8.39 -11.24 -11.02
C SER A 161 8.25 -11.58 -12.51
N LYS A 162 7.41 -12.58 -12.82
CA LYS A 162 7.11 -12.96 -14.20
C LYS A 162 6.59 -11.81 -15.07
N ASP A 163 5.67 -11.00 -14.54
CA ASP A 163 5.14 -9.83 -15.27
C ASP A 163 6.24 -8.79 -15.59
N ARG A 164 7.16 -8.58 -14.64
CA ARG A 164 8.28 -7.65 -14.81
C ARG A 164 9.33 -8.20 -15.77
N TRP A 165 9.58 -9.50 -15.74
CA TRP A 165 10.41 -10.19 -16.73
C TRP A 165 9.85 -10.01 -18.15
N ASP A 166 8.57 -10.28 -18.33
CA ASP A 166 7.90 -10.13 -19.63
C ASP A 166 7.93 -8.67 -20.12
N ALA A 167 7.72 -7.71 -19.21
CA ALA A 167 7.86 -6.28 -19.51
C ALA A 167 9.31 -5.89 -19.88
N ALA A 168 10.32 -6.46 -19.22
CA ALA A 168 11.73 -6.20 -19.51
C ALA A 168 12.12 -6.68 -20.91
N LEU A 169 11.54 -7.80 -21.37
CA LEU A 169 11.74 -8.37 -22.72
C LEU A 169 10.87 -7.69 -23.80
N CYS A 170 9.94 -6.81 -23.42
CA CYS A 170 9.11 -6.00 -24.31
C CYS A 170 8.35 -6.79 -25.38
N GLY A 171 7.97 -8.05 -25.10
CA GLY A 171 7.26 -8.90 -26.06
C GLY A 171 8.04 -9.20 -27.36
N CYS A 172 9.37 -9.08 -27.33
CA CYS A 172 10.22 -9.24 -28.52
C CYS A 172 10.51 -10.70 -28.92
N PHE A 173 10.10 -11.66 -28.10
CA PHE A 173 10.43 -13.08 -28.23
C PHE A 173 9.19 -13.97 -28.11
N PRO A 174 9.20 -15.20 -28.66
CA PRO A 174 8.10 -16.15 -28.51
C PRO A 174 7.79 -16.44 -27.04
N LYS A 175 6.51 -16.44 -26.67
CA LYS A 175 6.08 -16.61 -25.27
C LYS A 175 6.62 -17.90 -24.64
N LYS A 176 6.56 -19.02 -25.36
CA LYS A 176 7.11 -20.31 -24.89
C LYS A 176 8.58 -20.23 -24.50
N PHE A 177 9.41 -19.62 -25.35
CA PHE A 177 10.84 -19.42 -25.09
C PHE A 177 11.08 -18.51 -23.87
N VAL A 178 10.30 -17.44 -23.73
CA VAL A 178 10.39 -16.50 -22.60
C VAL A 178 10.01 -17.16 -21.27
N ASP A 179 9.00 -18.03 -21.29
CA ASP A 179 8.55 -18.80 -20.13
C ASP A 179 9.58 -19.86 -19.72
N GLN A 180 10.13 -20.60 -20.69
CA GLN A 180 11.23 -21.55 -20.46
C GLN A 180 12.48 -20.84 -19.91
N LEU A 181 12.86 -19.70 -20.47
CA LEU A 181 14.03 -18.96 -20.01
C LEU A 181 13.85 -18.38 -18.61
N PHE A 182 12.64 -17.91 -18.26
CA PHE A 182 12.33 -17.50 -16.89
C PHE A 182 12.54 -18.64 -15.90
N ARG A 183 12.03 -19.83 -16.21
CA ARG A 183 12.18 -21.05 -15.41
C ARG A 183 13.64 -21.48 -15.24
N VAL A 184 14.46 -21.33 -16.28
CA VAL A 184 15.90 -21.64 -16.21
C VAL A 184 16.65 -20.65 -15.31
N PHE A 185 16.20 -19.40 -15.22
CA PHE A 185 16.78 -18.38 -14.35
C PHE A 185 16.28 -18.49 -12.90
N ASP A 186 15.03 -18.89 -12.68
CA ASP A 186 14.46 -19.18 -11.35
C ASP A 186 14.96 -20.54 -10.85
N GLU A 187 16.21 -20.60 -10.40
CA GLU A 187 16.87 -21.84 -9.96
C GLU A 187 16.20 -22.45 -8.72
N ASN A 188 15.57 -21.62 -7.87
CA ASN A 188 14.96 -22.05 -6.63
C ASN A 188 13.45 -22.40 -6.75
N GLY A 189 12.81 -22.06 -7.87
CA GLY A 189 11.42 -22.39 -8.18
C GLY A 189 10.37 -21.57 -7.43
N ASP A 190 10.72 -20.37 -6.92
CA ASP A 190 9.80 -19.50 -6.18
C ASP A 190 8.97 -18.55 -7.08
N ASN A 191 9.03 -18.75 -8.40
CA ASN A 191 8.42 -17.92 -9.43
C ASN A 191 8.88 -16.45 -9.41
N GLN A 192 10.08 -16.19 -8.89
CA GLN A 192 10.72 -14.88 -8.90
C GLN A 192 12.22 -15.04 -9.15
N ILE A 193 12.82 -14.12 -9.90
CA ILE A 193 14.26 -14.13 -10.13
C ILE A 193 14.91 -13.10 -9.21
N ASP A 194 15.80 -13.55 -8.33
CA ASP A 194 16.62 -12.67 -7.52
C ASP A 194 17.88 -12.18 -8.27
N PHE A 195 18.64 -11.27 -7.63
CA PHE A 195 19.81 -10.69 -8.29
C PHE A 195 20.93 -11.72 -8.51
N ARG A 196 21.10 -12.68 -7.60
CA ARG A 196 22.11 -13.75 -7.71
C ARG A 196 21.77 -14.65 -8.89
N GLU A 197 20.54 -15.10 -8.97
CA GLU A 197 20.01 -15.94 -10.06
C GLU A 197 20.20 -15.26 -11.42
N LEU A 198 19.86 -13.98 -11.55
CA LEU A 198 20.10 -13.21 -12.77
C LEU A 198 21.58 -13.21 -13.18
N VAL A 199 22.48 -12.91 -12.23
CA VAL A 199 23.92 -12.79 -12.48
C VAL A 199 24.53 -14.14 -12.87
N CYS A 200 24.16 -15.21 -12.16
CA CYS A 200 24.58 -16.58 -12.44
C CYS A 200 24.10 -17.06 -13.82
N GLY A 201 22.81 -16.87 -14.12
CA GLY A 201 22.22 -17.23 -15.41
C GLY A 201 22.86 -16.49 -16.59
N LEU A 202 23.07 -15.16 -16.45
CA LEU A 202 23.75 -14.35 -17.47
C LEU A 202 25.21 -14.78 -17.69
N SER A 203 25.93 -15.10 -16.62
CA SER A 203 27.31 -15.58 -16.69
C SER A 203 27.40 -16.89 -17.50
N ALA A 204 26.55 -17.87 -17.17
CA ALA A 204 26.51 -19.17 -17.84
C ALA A 204 26.08 -19.06 -19.31
N MET A 205 25.04 -18.25 -19.57
CA MET A 205 24.46 -18.07 -20.90
C MET A 205 25.39 -17.28 -21.86
N CYS A 206 25.99 -16.19 -21.38
CA CYS A 206 26.64 -15.22 -22.26
C CYS A 206 28.18 -15.18 -22.16
N ARG A 207 28.79 -15.62 -21.06
CA ARG A 207 30.24 -15.44 -20.81
C ARG A 207 31.03 -16.73 -20.61
N GLY A 208 30.37 -17.86 -20.36
CA GLY A 208 31.03 -19.16 -20.29
C GLY A 208 31.73 -19.57 -21.60
N PRO A 209 32.52 -20.66 -21.60
CA PRO A 209 33.03 -21.26 -22.82
C PRO A 209 31.89 -21.66 -23.77
N PHE A 210 32.10 -21.60 -25.10
CA PHE A 210 31.04 -21.84 -26.09
C PHE A 210 30.25 -23.16 -25.87
N PRO A 211 30.90 -24.32 -25.61
CA PRO A 211 30.18 -25.55 -25.28
C PRO A 211 29.32 -25.44 -24.01
N SER A 212 29.80 -24.73 -22.98
CA SER A 212 29.04 -24.51 -21.74
C SER A 212 27.80 -23.64 -21.96
N ARG A 213 27.85 -22.68 -22.89
CA ARG A 213 26.68 -21.87 -23.27
C ARG A 213 25.61 -22.73 -23.95
N LEU A 214 26.02 -23.69 -24.78
CA LEU A 214 25.09 -24.66 -25.38
C LEU A 214 24.54 -25.62 -24.32
N SER A 215 25.35 -26.07 -23.35
CA SER A 215 24.86 -26.84 -22.21
C SER A 215 23.83 -26.06 -21.38
N PHE A 216 23.99 -24.75 -21.23
CA PHE A 216 22.99 -23.89 -20.58
C PHE A 216 21.66 -23.89 -21.35
N LEU A 217 21.70 -23.79 -22.69
CA LEU A 217 20.47 -23.84 -23.51
C LEU A 217 19.72 -25.16 -23.39
N ALA A 218 20.39 -26.28 -23.14
CA ALA A 218 19.74 -27.57 -22.92
C ALA A 218 18.71 -27.50 -21.79
N LYS A 219 18.94 -26.66 -20.77
CA LYS A 219 18.03 -26.47 -19.62
C LYS A 219 16.64 -25.96 -20.02
N LEU A 220 16.48 -25.34 -21.20
CA LEU A 220 15.17 -24.86 -21.66
C LEU A 220 14.13 -25.98 -21.76
N TRP A 221 14.59 -27.20 -22.10
CA TRP A 221 13.75 -28.39 -22.31
C TRP A 221 13.82 -29.40 -21.18
N ASP A 222 14.65 -29.18 -20.16
CA ASP A 222 14.69 -30.00 -18.94
C ASP A 222 13.52 -29.56 -18.04
N GLU A 223 12.35 -30.17 -18.19
CA GLU A 223 11.12 -29.80 -17.47
C GLU A 223 11.12 -30.28 -16.01
N ASP A 224 11.74 -31.44 -15.75
CA ASP A 224 11.81 -32.05 -14.43
C ASP A 224 13.00 -31.56 -13.56
N CYS A 225 13.84 -30.70 -14.14
CA CYS A 225 15.00 -30.06 -13.50
C CYS A 225 16.04 -31.08 -12.97
N ASP A 226 16.16 -32.25 -13.62
CA ASP A 226 17.10 -33.30 -13.21
C ASP A 226 18.48 -33.18 -13.86
N ALA A 227 18.72 -32.09 -14.61
CA ALA A 227 19.92 -31.78 -15.37
C ALA A 227 20.19 -32.71 -16.57
N LYS A 228 19.19 -33.49 -16.98
CA LYS A 228 19.25 -34.40 -18.13
C LYS A 228 17.97 -34.30 -18.97
N LEU A 229 18.06 -34.74 -20.22
CA LEU A 229 16.95 -34.73 -21.16
C LEU A 229 16.47 -36.17 -21.41
N SER A 230 15.23 -36.43 -21.01
CA SER A 230 14.47 -37.63 -21.35
C SER A 230 14.12 -37.68 -22.84
N ASP A 231 13.62 -38.83 -23.31
CA ASP A 231 13.18 -38.97 -24.71
C ASP A 231 11.99 -38.07 -25.06
N ALA A 232 11.14 -37.76 -24.09
CA ALA A 232 10.02 -36.83 -24.28
C ALA A 232 10.52 -35.39 -24.45
N GLU A 233 11.46 -34.96 -23.59
CA GLU A 233 12.06 -33.62 -23.64
C GLU A 233 12.92 -33.43 -24.90
N LEU A 234 13.65 -34.46 -25.31
CA LEU A 234 14.37 -34.45 -26.59
C LEU A 234 13.41 -34.35 -27.78
N HIS A 235 12.26 -35.03 -27.73
CA HIS A 235 11.25 -34.92 -28.78
C HIS A 235 10.72 -33.49 -28.88
N GLU A 236 10.36 -32.88 -27.75
CA GLU A 236 9.91 -31.49 -27.71
C GLU A 236 10.98 -30.52 -28.21
N MET A 237 12.24 -30.70 -27.79
CA MET A 237 13.38 -29.93 -28.28
C MET A 237 13.50 -30.02 -29.80
N TYR A 238 13.37 -31.20 -30.40
CA TYR A 238 13.43 -31.35 -31.85
C TYR A 238 12.27 -30.66 -32.57
N GLU A 239 11.07 -30.62 -31.99
CA GLU A 239 9.94 -29.87 -32.55
C GLU A 239 10.16 -28.36 -32.46
N ASP A 240 10.59 -27.85 -31.31
CA ASP A 240 10.88 -26.42 -31.09
C ASP A 240 12.00 -25.91 -32.01
N LEU A 241 13.06 -26.72 -32.17
CA LEU A 241 14.18 -26.43 -33.07
C LEU A 241 13.90 -26.77 -34.55
N LYS A 242 12.71 -27.30 -34.88
CA LYS A 242 12.30 -27.71 -36.23
C LYS A 242 13.28 -28.67 -36.91
N VAL A 243 13.78 -29.65 -36.15
CA VAL A 243 14.79 -30.62 -36.60
C VAL A 243 14.15 -31.73 -37.44
N PRO A 244 14.61 -31.96 -38.68
CA PRO A 244 14.14 -33.05 -39.52
C PRO A 244 14.35 -34.43 -38.86
N PRO A 245 13.46 -35.41 -39.08
CA PRO A 245 13.55 -36.72 -38.44
C PRO A 245 14.90 -37.45 -38.63
N ASN A 246 15.57 -37.23 -39.77
CA ASN A 246 16.85 -37.87 -40.09
C ASN A 246 18.02 -37.37 -39.23
N ASP A 247 17.90 -36.20 -38.62
CA ASP A 247 18.97 -35.53 -37.86
C ASP A 247 18.71 -35.55 -36.33
N ARG A 248 17.66 -36.25 -35.88
CA ARG A 248 17.30 -36.42 -34.46
C ARG A 248 18.15 -37.51 -33.81
N ASN A 249 19.44 -37.22 -33.59
CA ASN A 249 20.44 -38.22 -33.22
C ASN A 249 21.36 -37.83 -32.04
N VAL A 250 20.87 -37.03 -31.08
CA VAL A 250 21.61 -36.74 -29.83
C VAL A 250 22.02 -38.06 -29.14
N VAL A 251 23.31 -38.21 -28.88
CA VAL A 251 23.90 -39.43 -28.30
C VAL A 251 23.89 -39.32 -26.78
N LYS A 252 23.26 -40.28 -26.10
CA LYS A 252 23.16 -40.30 -24.63
C LYS A 252 24.43 -40.92 -24.02
N SER A 253 25.28 -40.10 -23.41
CA SER A 253 26.51 -40.60 -22.75
C SER A 253 26.26 -41.08 -21.31
N ALA A 254 25.17 -40.64 -20.67
CA ALA A 254 24.88 -40.84 -19.26
C ALA A 254 23.67 -41.78 -18.99
N GLY A 255 23.54 -42.87 -19.73
CA GLY A 255 22.49 -43.89 -19.54
C GLY A 255 21.24 -43.64 -20.41
N GLU A 256 20.04 -43.74 -19.82
CA GLU A 256 18.76 -43.63 -20.55
C GLU A 256 18.34 -42.19 -20.88
N LYS A 257 18.94 -41.17 -20.23
CA LYS A 257 18.74 -39.73 -20.50
C LYS A 257 20.00 -39.09 -21.09
N ALA A 258 19.85 -38.07 -21.93
CA ALA A 258 20.97 -37.30 -22.47
C ALA A 258 21.44 -36.23 -21.46
N ALA A 259 22.74 -36.09 -21.24
CA ALA A 259 23.26 -35.00 -20.41
C ALA A 259 23.31 -33.68 -21.21
N ALA A 260 23.36 -32.53 -20.53
CA ALA A 260 23.49 -31.23 -21.20
C ALA A 260 24.71 -31.15 -22.16
N VAL A 261 25.80 -31.86 -21.84
CA VAL A 261 27.00 -31.97 -22.69
C VAL A 261 26.76 -32.74 -24.00
N ASP A 262 25.81 -33.68 -24.00
CA ASP A 262 25.43 -34.45 -25.19
C ASP A 262 24.71 -33.56 -26.20
N PHE A 263 23.76 -32.74 -25.70
CA PHE A 263 23.13 -31.68 -26.49
C PHE A 263 24.16 -30.68 -27.03
N ALA A 264 25.07 -30.20 -26.18
CA ALA A 264 26.07 -29.22 -26.60
C ALA A 264 26.97 -29.75 -27.73
N THR A 265 27.35 -31.02 -27.67
CA THR A 265 28.15 -31.69 -28.70
C THR A 265 27.38 -31.80 -30.01
N TRP A 266 26.11 -32.22 -29.95
CA TRP A 266 25.24 -32.32 -31.12
C TRP A 266 24.97 -30.95 -31.75
N ALA A 267 24.57 -29.96 -30.94
CA ALA A 267 24.26 -28.60 -31.37
C ALA A 267 25.47 -27.88 -31.98
N ASN A 268 26.69 -28.14 -31.49
CA ASN A 268 27.91 -27.60 -32.08
C ASN A 268 28.22 -28.18 -33.48
N GLY A 269 27.68 -29.35 -33.81
CA GLY A 269 27.83 -30.00 -35.11
C GLY A 269 26.78 -29.60 -36.16
N ASN A 270 25.79 -28.77 -35.81
CA ASN A 270 24.69 -28.38 -36.70
C ASN A 270 24.29 -26.91 -36.51
N GLU A 271 23.33 -26.42 -37.31
CA GLU A 271 22.86 -25.03 -37.22
C GLU A 271 21.46 -24.89 -36.60
N TYR A 272 20.81 -25.97 -36.18
CA TYR A 272 19.41 -25.95 -35.72
C TYR A 272 19.21 -25.13 -34.44
N ALA A 273 20.18 -25.16 -33.50
CA ALA A 273 20.13 -24.41 -32.25
C ALA A 273 20.50 -22.91 -32.40
N LYS A 274 20.94 -22.47 -33.58
CA LYS A 274 21.52 -21.14 -33.80
C LYS A 274 20.54 -20.00 -33.53
N GLU A 275 19.26 -20.18 -33.88
CA GLU A 275 18.22 -19.17 -33.65
C GLU A 275 17.93 -19.01 -32.14
N HIS A 276 17.78 -20.12 -31.41
CA HIS A 276 17.55 -20.10 -29.97
C HIS A 276 18.76 -19.55 -29.21
N TYR A 277 19.97 -19.88 -29.65
CA TYR A 277 21.19 -19.27 -29.13
C TYR A 277 21.23 -17.76 -29.40
N ALA A 278 20.89 -17.31 -30.61
CA ALA A 278 20.84 -15.89 -30.91
C ALA A 278 19.82 -15.15 -30.03
N MET A 279 18.62 -15.71 -29.83
CA MET A 279 17.60 -15.14 -28.94
C MET A 279 18.09 -15.06 -27.48
N ALA A 280 18.75 -16.10 -26.97
CA ALA A 280 19.30 -16.11 -25.62
C ALA A 280 20.37 -15.01 -25.42
N MET A 281 21.29 -14.88 -26.39
CA MET A 281 22.30 -13.82 -26.37
C MET A 281 21.70 -12.42 -26.49
N GLU A 282 20.65 -12.25 -27.30
CA GLU A 282 19.89 -11.00 -27.41
C GLU A 282 19.20 -10.64 -26.09
N VAL A 283 18.56 -11.60 -25.42
CA VAL A 283 17.96 -11.38 -24.09
C VAL A 283 19.03 -10.91 -23.10
N GLY A 284 20.16 -11.61 -23.00
CA GLY A 284 21.21 -11.28 -22.04
C GLY A 284 21.84 -9.91 -22.27
N HIS A 285 22.18 -9.59 -23.52
CA HIS A 285 22.90 -8.36 -23.84
C HIS A 285 21.99 -7.15 -24.06
N ILE A 286 20.88 -7.31 -24.77
CA ILE A 286 19.98 -6.21 -25.16
C ILE A 286 18.97 -5.94 -24.05
N CYS A 287 18.26 -6.96 -23.57
CA CYS A 287 17.19 -6.76 -22.59
C CYS A 287 17.75 -6.61 -21.17
N LEU A 288 18.54 -7.59 -20.72
CA LEU A 288 19.03 -7.71 -19.34
C LEU A 288 20.32 -6.90 -19.07
N GLY A 289 20.92 -6.31 -20.11
CA GLY A 289 21.91 -5.23 -19.96
C GLY A 289 23.36 -5.67 -19.77
N LEU A 290 23.70 -6.95 -20.00
CA LEU A 290 25.10 -7.37 -19.99
C LEU A 290 25.85 -6.75 -21.17
N ARG A 291 26.99 -6.10 -20.92
CA ARG A 291 27.77 -5.46 -21.99
C ARG A 291 28.34 -6.51 -22.96
N PRO A 292 28.27 -6.29 -24.29
CA PRO A 292 28.92 -7.15 -25.28
C PRO A 292 30.44 -7.19 -25.10
N GLU A 293 31.05 -8.35 -25.34
CA GLU A 293 32.50 -8.57 -25.25
C GLU A 293 33.30 -7.68 -26.23
N SER A 294 32.71 -7.36 -27.39
CA SER A 294 33.29 -6.46 -28.38
C SER A 294 32.22 -5.74 -29.20
N HIS A 295 32.59 -4.64 -29.85
CA HIS A 295 31.66 -3.88 -30.70
C HIS A 295 31.16 -4.68 -31.91
N LYS A 296 31.96 -5.62 -32.43
CA LYS A 296 31.54 -6.51 -33.54
C LYS A 296 30.44 -7.49 -33.11
N VAL A 297 30.56 -8.03 -31.90
CA VAL A 297 29.53 -8.89 -31.30
C VAL A 297 28.25 -8.07 -31.06
N GLY A 298 28.39 -6.85 -30.54
CA GLY A 298 27.26 -5.92 -30.39
C GLY A 298 26.53 -5.65 -31.72
N LEU A 299 27.25 -5.39 -32.81
CA LEU A 299 26.66 -5.18 -34.13
C LEU A 299 25.89 -6.41 -34.64
N ALA A 300 26.45 -7.61 -34.48
CA ALA A 300 25.80 -8.85 -34.90
C ALA A 300 24.48 -9.09 -34.14
N LEU A 301 24.48 -8.87 -32.81
CA LEU A 301 23.29 -9.00 -31.97
C LEU A 301 22.19 -8.02 -32.38
N VAL A 302 22.55 -6.75 -32.59
CA VAL A 302 21.59 -5.71 -33.00
C VAL A 302 21.00 -6.01 -34.37
N ASN A 303 21.81 -6.37 -35.36
CA ASN A 303 21.31 -6.69 -36.71
C ASN A 303 20.32 -7.86 -36.69
N SER A 304 20.62 -8.90 -35.89
CA SER A 304 19.74 -10.05 -35.68
C SER A 304 18.43 -9.63 -35.01
N PHE A 305 18.50 -8.85 -33.92
CA PHE A 305 17.35 -8.37 -33.17
C PHE A 305 16.45 -7.41 -33.98
N GLU A 306 17.04 -6.49 -34.75
CA GLU A 306 16.30 -5.59 -35.64
C GLU A 306 15.58 -6.33 -36.77
N SER A 307 16.23 -7.34 -37.35
CA SER A 307 15.59 -8.15 -38.39
C SER A 307 14.35 -8.87 -37.87
N ARG A 308 14.40 -9.37 -36.62
CA ARG A 308 13.29 -10.07 -35.96
C ARG A 308 12.17 -9.11 -35.55
N SER A 309 12.53 -7.95 -35.01
CA SER A 309 11.56 -7.05 -34.36
C SER A 309 10.67 -6.27 -35.33
N LYS A 310 11.10 -6.05 -36.59
CA LYS A 310 10.36 -5.27 -37.60
C LYS A 310 8.92 -5.72 -37.84
N GLU A 311 8.63 -7.01 -37.69
CA GLU A 311 7.31 -7.58 -37.96
C GLU A 311 6.44 -7.72 -36.70
N LEU A 312 6.95 -7.33 -35.52
CA LEU A 312 6.25 -7.51 -34.26
C LEU A 312 5.16 -6.44 -34.04
N PRO A 313 3.98 -6.82 -33.50
CA PRO A 313 2.90 -5.91 -33.19
C PRO A 313 3.13 -5.17 -31.85
N LEU A 314 4.30 -4.56 -31.68
CA LEU A 314 4.62 -3.80 -30.46
C LEU A 314 3.80 -2.49 -30.42
N SER A 315 3.21 -2.21 -29.25
CA SER A 315 2.44 -1.00 -28.98
C SER A 315 3.31 0.25 -28.84
N GLU A 316 4.59 0.09 -28.49
CA GLU A 316 5.55 1.18 -28.25
C GLU A 316 6.87 0.94 -28.99
N TRP A 317 7.41 2.01 -29.54
CA TRP A 317 8.65 2.01 -30.31
C TRP A 317 9.49 3.24 -29.97
N SER A 318 10.79 3.08 -29.79
CA SER A 318 11.72 4.19 -29.63
C SER A 318 12.27 4.61 -31.00
N ILE A 319 12.45 5.90 -31.21
CA ILE A 319 13.05 6.41 -32.46
C ILE A 319 14.49 6.85 -32.24
N VAL A 320 15.34 6.57 -33.23
CA VAL A 320 16.75 6.93 -33.22
C VAL A 320 17.12 7.59 -34.54
N SER A 321 18.03 8.56 -34.52
CA SER A 321 18.51 9.20 -35.74
C SER A 321 19.10 8.19 -36.71
N SER A 322 18.63 8.19 -37.97
CA SER A 322 19.23 7.39 -39.03
C SER A 322 20.70 7.75 -39.27
N ALA A 323 21.10 9.01 -39.02
CA ALA A 323 22.48 9.46 -39.20
C ALA A 323 23.41 8.81 -38.16
N TRP A 324 23.03 8.87 -36.87
CA TRP A 324 23.80 8.24 -35.81
C TRP A 324 23.85 6.72 -35.98
N HIS A 325 22.72 6.08 -36.30
CA HIS A 325 22.68 4.63 -36.49
C HIS A 325 23.66 4.17 -37.57
N ASN A 326 23.74 4.87 -38.70
CA ASN A 326 24.68 4.54 -39.78
C ASN A 326 26.15 4.73 -39.35
N GLU A 327 26.44 5.78 -38.58
CA GLU A 327 27.79 6.03 -38.05
C GLU A 327 28.19 4.97 -37.02
N TRP A 328 27.30 4.64 -36.09
CA TRP A 328 27.46 3.58 -35.11
C TRP A 328 27.72 2.22 -35.78
N ALA A 329 26.90 1.84 -36.76
CA ALA A 329 27.03 0.57 -37.47
C ALA A 329 28.39 0.47 -38.19
N LYS A 330 28.86 1.56 -38.79
CA LYS A 330 30.18 1.63 -39.42
C LYS A 330 31.32 1.51 -38.41
N ALA A 331 31.28 2.27 -37.32
CA ALA A 331 32.30 2.22 -36.27
C ALA A 331 32.40 0.82 -35.63
N ALA A 332 31.24 0.21 -35.35
CA ALA A 332 31.16 -1.13 -34.78
C ALA A 332 31.68 -2.21 -35.74
N ALA A 333 31.40 -2.10 -37.05
CA ALA A 333 31.94 -3.01 -38.07
C ALA A 333 33.47 -2.91 -38.19
N GLU A 334 34.01 -1.70 -38.08
CA GLU A 334 35.46 -1.43 -38.06
C GLU A 334 36.12 -1.82 -36.72
N GLY A 335 35.34 -2.19 -35.69
CA GLY A 335 35.84 -2.52 -34.35
C GLY A 335 36.32 -1.31 -33.54
N LYS A 336 35.96 -0.09 -33.95
CA LYS A 336 36.26 1.15 -33.23
C LYS A 336 35.20 1.42 -32.17
N THR A 337 35.56 2.24 -31.17
CA THR A 337 34.61 2.71 -30.15
C THR A 337 33.50 3.53 -30.80
N PRO A 338 32.23 3.12 -30.72
CA PRO A 338 31.13 3.87 -31.31
C PRO A 338 30.88 5.19 -30.56
N PRO A 339 30.35 6.22 -31.25
CA PRO A 339 30.01 7.48 -30.62
C PRO A 339 28.84 7.31 -29.63
N PRO A 340 28.73 8.17 -28.60
CA PRO A 340 27.53 8.24 -27.75
C PRO A 340 26.27 8.46 -28.59
N VAL A 341 25.12 8.02 -28.08
CA VAL A 341 23.83 8.15 -28.79
C VAL A 341 23.52 9.62 -29.07
N ASP A 342 23.38 10.00 -30.34
CA ASP A 342 23.04 11.39 -30.72
C ASP A 342 21.79 11.50 -31.59
N ASN A 343 20.73 12.04 -31.00
CA ASN A 343 19.47 12.36 -31.67
C ASN A 343 19.34 13.83 -32.06
N SER A 344 20.42 14.62 -32.06
CA SER A 344 20.40 16.07 -32.37
C SER A 344 19.73 16.39 -33.71
N SER A 345 19.93 15.55 -34.73
CA SER A 345 19.38 15.71 -36.08
C SER A 345 17.86 15.57 -36.19
N ILE A 346 17.23 14.83 -35.28
CA ILE A 346 15.77 14.63 -35.24
C ILE A 346 15.08 15.47 -34.16
N LYS A 347 15.88 16.07 -33.27
CA LYS A 347 15.42 16.92 -32.18
C LYS A 347 14.95 18.27 -32.73
N GLY A 348 13.75 18.67 -32.33
CA GLY A 348 13.18 19.98 -32.61
C GLY A 348 13.43 20.96 -31.46
N THR A 349 13.22 22.25 -31.73
CA THR A 349 13.12 23.25 -30.67
C THR A 349 11.77 23.10 -29.97
N LYS A 350 11.78 23.11 -28.62
CA LYS A 350 10.53 23.17 -27.84
C LYS A 350 9.78 24.43 -28.26
N ALA A 351 8.48 24.31 -28.54
CA ALA A 351 7.66 25.47 -28.85
C ALA A 351 7.64 26.40 -27.62
N ASP A 352 7.76 27.71 -27.82
CA ASP A 352 7.59 28.68 -26.73
C ASP A 352 6.09 28.82 -26.44
N ASP A 353 5.59 27.89 -25.63
CA ASP A 353 4.22 27.86 -25.13
C ASP A 353 4.04 28.76 -23.89
N GLY A 354 5.13 29.35 -23.37
CA GLY A 354 5.15 30.28 -22.26
C GLY A 354 5.02 29.64 -20.86
N TRP A 355 4.76 28.34 -20.74
CA TRP A 355 4.58 27.62 -19.47
C TRP A 355 5.44 26.36 -19.33
N SER A 356 5.87 25.74 -20.42
CA SER A 356 6.71 24.55 -20.34
C SER A 356 8.07 24.90 -19.71
N GLY A 357 8.46 24.12 -18.69
CA GLY A 357 9.64 24.39 -17.87
C GLY A 357 9.43 25.37 -16.70
N LYS A 358 8.26 26.02 -16.59
CA LYS A 358 7.87 26.81 -15.39
C LYS A 358 7.05 26.02 -14.38
N VAL A 359 6.41 24.94 -14.82
CA VAL A 359 5.59 24.02 -14.02
C VAL A 359 6.12 22.59 -14.11
N ALA A 360 5.83 21.77 -13.10
CA ALA A 360 6.26 20.37 -13.07
C ALA A 360 5.55 19.55 -14.15
N CYS A 361 6.25 18.60 -14.79
CA CYS A 361 5.67 17.67 -15.75
C CYS A 361 5.31 16.35 -15.07
N LEU A 362 4.05 15.89 -15.19
CA LEU A 362 3.56 14.65 -14.57
C LEU A 362 3.89 13.41 -15.38
N SER A 363 4.08 13.56 -16.68
CA SER A 363 4.51 12.47 -17.56
C SER A 363 6.02 12.55 -17.80
N LEU A 364 6.63 11.42 -18.16
CA LEU A 364 7.94 11.44 -18.80
C LEU A 364 7.87 12.29 -20.08
N GLU A 365 8.57 13.42 -20.11
CA GLU A 365 8.60 14.29 -21.30
C GLU A 365 9.16 13.50 -22.49
N SER A 366 8.33 13.38 -23.53
CA SER A 366 8.78 12.88 -24.82
C SER A 366 9.73 13.89 -25.45
N ALA A 367 10.77 13.40 -26.13
CA ALA A 367 11.70 14.28 -26.81
C ALA A 367 10.96 15.15 -27.86
N ASN A 368 11.18 16.46 -27.85
CA ASN A 368 10.62 17.35 -28.87
C ASN A 368 11.26 17.04 -30.23
N LEU A 369 10.43 16.70 -31.21
CA LEU A 369 10.89 16.33 -32.55
C LEU A 369 10.72 17.47 -33.54
N ARG A 370 11.59 17.49 -34.56
CA ARG A 370 11.46 18.39 -35.70
C ARG A 370 10.11 18.16 -36.38
N ALA A 371 9.43 19.22 -36.83
CA ALA A 371 8.04 19.14 -37.32
C ALA A 371 7.88 18.49 -38.71
N ASP A 372 8.98 18.37 -39.47
CA ASP A 372 9.07 17.89 -40.85
C ASP A 372 9.77 16.52 -40.95
N LEU A 373 9.70 15.69 -39.90
CA LEU A 373 10.32 14.36 -39.94
C LEU A 373 9.64 13.44 -40.94
N THR A 374 10.47 12.76 -41.72
CA THR A 374 10.06 11.67 -42.61
C THR A 374 10.57 10.33 -42.07
N PRO A 375 10.00 9.18 -42.50
CA PRO A 375 10.52 7.85 -42.15
C PRO A 375 11.97 7.57 -42.58
N LYS A 376 12.63 8.47 -43.31
CA LYS A 376 14.06 8.36 -43.67
C LYS A 376 14.98 8.97 -42.61
N ASP A 377 14.48 9.94 -41.83
CA ASP A 377 15.25 10.69 -40.85
C ASP A 377 15.50 9.89 -39.55
N TYR A 378 14.66 8.90 -39.27
CA TYR A 378 14.74 8.08 -38.06
C TYR A 378 14.52 6.60 -38.35
N ILE A 379 14.98 5.77 -37.41
CA ILE A 379 14.72 4.33 -37.35
C ILE A 379 13.88 4.06 -36.10
N ALA A 380 12.79 3.31 -36.26
CA ALA A 380 11.99 2.82 -35.15
C ALA A 380 12.58 1.49 -34.66
N VAL A 381 12.92 1.44 -33.37
CA VAL A 381 13.47 0.26 -32.70
C VAL A 381 12.65 -0.08 -31.46
N PRO A 382 12.64 -1.35 -31.02
CA PRO A 382 12.00 -1.70 -29.75
C PRO A 382 12.63 -0.96 -28.55
N PRO A 383 11.85 -0.63 -27.50
CA PRO A 383 12.37 0.06 -26.32
C PRO A 383 13.53 -0.67 -25.61
N ALA A 384 13.60 -2.00 -25.71
CA ALA A 384 14.72 -2.78 -25.18
C ALA A 384 16.06 -2.41 -25.85
N LEU A 385 16.06 -2.28 -27.19
CA LEU A 385 17.26 -1.92 -27.95
C LEU A 385 17.71 -0.48 -27.68
N TRP A 386 16.77 0.45 -27.59
CA TRP A 386 17.05 1.83 -27.18
C TRP A 386 17.76 1.90 -25.82
N ARG A 387 17.22 1.19 -24.82
CA ARG A 387 17.85 1.10 -23.48
C ARG A 387 19.23 0.45 -23.53
N ALA A 388 19.43 -0.56 -24.37
CA ALA A 388 20.75 -1.19 -24.55
C ALA A 388 21.79 -0.21 -25.08
N TRP A 389 21.49 0.55 -26.13
CA TRP A 389 22.42 1.54 -26.70
C TRP A 389 22.79 2.65 -25.72
N LEU A 390 21.83 3.19 -24.97
CA LEU A 390 22.10 4.18 -23.93
C LEU A 390 23.05 3.63 -22.85
N ARG A 391 22.86 2.38 -22.43
CA ARG A 391 23.75 1.71 -21.46
C ARG A 391 25.15 1.47 -22.02
N TRP A 392 25.26 1.04 -23.27
CA TRP A 392 26.55 0.67 -23.87
C TRP A 392 27.42 1.87 -24.26
N HIS A 393 26.78 2.97 -24.70
CA HIS A 393 27.46 4.11 -25.32
C HIS A 393 27.25 5.44 -24.59
N GLY A 394 26.32 5.49 -23.64
CA GLY A 394 25.87 6.75 -23.04
C GLY A 394 25.09 7.62 -24.02
N SER A 395 24.64 8.76 -23.54
CA SER A 395 23.96 9.79 -24.34
C SER A 395 24.92 10.94 -24.62
N ALA A 396 24.91 11.47 -25.85
CA ALA A 396 25.59 12.73 -26.17
C ALA A 396 24.89 13.96 -25.54
N GLN A 397 23.68 13.77 -24.99
CA GLN A 397 22.81 14.82 -24.48
C GLN A 397 22.49 14.58 -23.00
N SER A 398 22.47 15.63 -22.19
CA SER A 398 22.26 15.56 -20.73
C SER A 398 20.84 15.20 -20.27
N VAL A 399 19.92 14.98 -21.20
CA VAL A 399 18.50 14.71 -20.90
C VAL A 399 18.09 13.40 -21.57
N ASP A 400 17.83 12.37 -20.76
CA ASP A 400 17.29 11.07 -21.17
C ASP A 400 15.80 11.17 -21.61
N GLY A 401 15.46 12.19 -22.40
CA GLY A 401 14.10 12.46 -22.87
C GLY A 401 13.63 11.35 -23.79
N GLN A 402 12.54 10.67 -23.44
CA GLN A 402 12.11 9.45 -24.10
C GLN A 402 11.70 9.72 -25.55
N PHE A 403 12.48 9.16 -26.48
CA PHE A 403 12.15 9.07 -27.91
C PHE A 403 11.14 7.94 -28.19
N THR A 404 10.45 7.43 -27.16
CA THR A 404 9.43 6.39 -27.28
C THR A 404 8.11 6.98 -27.80
N ARG A 405 7.48 6.28 -28.74
CA ARG A 405 6.27 6.66 -29.47
C ARG A 405 5.29 5.49 -29.49
N LYS A 406 4.00 5.80 -29.32
CA LYS A 406 2.94 4.79 -29.42
C LYS A 406 2.59 4.50 -30.87
N ARG A 407 2.37 3.24 -31.18
CA ARG A 407 1.77 2.80 -32.45
C ARG A 407 0.26 2.87 -32.32
N LEU A 408 -0.38 3.69 -33.17
CA LEU A 408 -1.83 3.84 -33.20
C LEU A 408 -2.38 3.34 -34.54
N SER A 409 -3.67 3.02 -34.59
CA SER A 409 -4.37 2.54 -35.79
C SER A 409 -5.75 3.20 -35.92
N GLY A 410 -6.34 3.16 -37.12
CA GLY A 410 -7.71 3.61 -37.33
C GLY A 410 -7.89 5.13 -37.31
N GLU A 411 -8.84 5.63 -36.52
CA GLU A 411 -9.34 7.02 -36.57
C GLU A 411 -8.31 8.11 -36.22
N PHE A 412 -7.17 7.74 -35.63
CA PHE A 412 -6.12 8.68 -35.21
C PHE A 412 -5.19 9.14 -36.34
N PHE A 413 -5.24 8.49 -37.52
CA PHE A 413 -4.48 8.86 -38.72
C PHE A 413 -5.39 9.19 -39.92
N PRO A 414 -5.07 10.22 -40.73
CA PRO A 414 -5.93 10.66 -41.84
C PRO A 414 -6.17 9.61 -42.93
N ASP A 415 -5.26 8.65 -43.08
CA ASP A 415 -5.28 7.57 -44.08
C ASP A 415 -5.83 6.24 -43.52
N GLY A 416 -6.20 6.20 -42.23
CA GLY A 416 -6.72 5.01 -41.55
C GLY A 416 -5.69 3.88 -41.39
N LYS A 417 -4.42 4.12 -41.73
CA LYS A 417 -3.33 3.13 -41.64
C LYS A 417 -2.67 3.20 -40.27
N GLU A 418 -2.02 2.09 -39.88
CA GLU A 418 -1.22 2.06 -38.67
C GLU A 418 0.05 2.90 -38.82
N GLY A 419 0.39 3.66 -37.77
CA GLY A 419 1.56 4.53 -37.76
C GLY A 419 2.02 4.88 -36.36
N LEU A 420 3.24 5.43 -36.25
CA LEU A 420 3.77 5.95 -34.99
C LEU A 420 3.24 7.36 -34.72
N GLU A 421 2.69 7.58 -33.54
CA GLU A 421 2.32 8.90 -33.05
C GLU A 421 3.59 9.68 -32.71
N LEU A 422 4.14 10.45 -33.66
CA LEU A 422 5.38 11.19 -33.44
C LEU A 422 5.23 12.39 -32.49
N TYR A 423 4.06 13.01 -32.47
CA TYR A 423 3.75 14.23 -31.72
C TYR A 423 2.58 13.97 -30.75
N PRO A 424 2.86 13.49 -29.52
CA PRO A 424 1.83 13.39 -28.48
C PRO A 424 1.29 14.79 -28.11
N MET A 425 0.16 14.84 -27.40
CA MET A 425 -0.47 16.10 -27.04
C MET A 425 0.12 16.68 -25.77
N ASP A 426 0.55 17.94 -25.87
CA ASP A 426 0.89 18.79 -24.74
C ASP A 426 -0.38 19.28 -24.04
N ILE A 427 -0.51 18.96 -22.75
CA ILE A 427 -1.62 19.41 -21.90
C ILE A 427 -1.11 20.28 -20.75
N LEU A 428 -1.88 21.32 -20.43
CA LEU A 428 -1.63 22.19 -19.30
C LEU A 428 -2.71 21.95 -18.24
N LEU A 429 -2.28 21.53 -17.05
CA LEU A 429 -3.13 21.37 -15.87
C LEU A 429 -3.09 22.64 -15.03
N LEU A 430 -4.24 23.29 -14.93
CA LEU A 430 -4.49 24.38 -14.00
C LEU A 430 -4.96 23.81 -12.67
N GLY A 431 -4.64 24.49 -11.58
CA GLY A 431 -5.16 24.22 -10.24
C GLY A 431 -5.63 25.51 -9.58
N HIS A 432 -6.43 25.40 -8.52
CA HIS A 432 -6.81 26.56 -7.72
C HIS A 432 -5.67 26.99 -6.78
N ASP A 433 -5.28 28.26 -6.83
CA ASP A 433 -4.20 28.82 -6.03
C ASP A 433 -4.72 29.32 -4.67
N LYS A 434 -4.37 28.61 -3.59
CA LYS A 434 -4.76 28.99 -2.22
C LYS A 434 -4.02 30.23 -1.69
N LYS A 435 -2.92 30.66 -2.34
CA LYS A 435 -2.04 31.75 -1.85
C LYS A 435 -2.29 33.09 -2.53
N LYS A 436 -2.84 33.11 -3.76
CA LYS A 436 -3.22 34.37 -4.42
C LYS A 436 -4.52 34.90 -3.82
N LEU A 437 -4.59 36.23 -3.68
CA LEU A 437 -5.76 36.92 -3.16
C LEU A 437 -7.01 36.50 -3.94
N LYS A 438 -8.10 36.25 -3.20
CA LYS A 438 -9.44 36.14 -3.76
C LYS A 438 -9.70 37.37 -4.64
N ASP A 439 -10.34 37.17 -5.79
CA ASP A 439 -10.85 38.30 -6.57
C ASP A 439 -11.87 39.10 -5.75
N MET A 440 -12.30 40.28 -6.25
CA MET A 440 -13.32 41.15 -5.61
C MET A 440 -14.58 40.38 -5.13
N ASP A 441 -14.87 39.22 -5.72
CA ASP A 441 -16.03 38.36 -5.46
C ASP A 441 -15.74 37.12 -4.59
N GLY A 442 -14.54 36.97 -4.02
CA GLY A 442 -14.22 35.86 -3.11
C GLY A 442 -13.74 34.55 -3.76
N ILE A 443 -13.58 34.53 -5.09
CA ILE A 443 -13.28 33.34 -5.91
C ILE A 443 -11.76 33.06 -5.95
N GLN A 444 -11.37 31.77 -5.88
CA GLN A 444 -9.97 31.34 -6.02
C GLN A 444 -9.50 31.43 -7.48
N GLN A 445 -8.43 32.19 -7.73
CA GLN A 445 -7.81 32.24 -9.05
C GLN A 445 -7.16 30.90 -9.42
N THR A 446 -7.30 30.48 -10.68
CA THR A 446 -6.60 29.32 -11.22
C THR A 446 -5.19 29.70 -11.65
N SER A 447 -4.20 28.87 -11.33
CA SER A 447 -2.82 29.03 -11.79
C SER A 447 -2.30 27.76 -12.47
N PRO A 448 -1.31 27.87 -13.38
CA PRO A 448 -0.61 26.71 -13.91
C PRO A 448 -0.02 25.86 -12.79
N TRP A 449 -0.45 24.60 -12.71
CA TRP A 449 -0.02 23.69 -11.65
C TRP A 449 0.99 22.68 -12.19
N ALA A 450 0.63 21.99 -13.27
CA ALA A 450 1.48 20.98 -13.89
C ALA A 450 1.25 20.91 -15.39
N CYS A 451 2.13 20.23 -16.12
CA CYS A 451 1.91 19.85 -17.50
C CYS A 451 2.07 18.34 -17.68
N ALA A 452 1.61 17.82 -18.81
CA ALA A 452 1.92 16.46 -19.23
C ALA A 452 1.91 16.37 -20.76
N GLN A 453 2.61 15.36 -21.27
CA GLN A 453 2.53 14.91 -22.65
C GLN A 453 1.85 13.56 -22.69
N VAL A 454 0.68 13.51 -23.32
CA VAL A 454 -0.19 12.32 -23.33
C VAL A 454 -0.59 11.96 -24.75
N SER A 455 -0.78 10.67 -25.01
CA SER A 455 -1.22 10.19 -26.31
C SER A 455 -2.63 10.67 -26.66
N ARG A 456 -2.93 10.83 -27.95
CA ARG A 456 -4.28 11.14 -28.44
C ARG A 456 -5.32 10.08 -28.07
N SER A 457 -4.89 8.84 -27.84
CA SER A 457 -5.78 7.75 -27.41
C SER A 457 -6.04 7.73 -25.90
N CYS A 458 -5.40 8.60 -25.11
CA CYS A 458 -5.60 8.69 -23.66
C CYS A 458 -7.07 9.02 -23.36
N SER A 459 -7.70 8.28 -22.45
CA SER A 459 -9.06 8.59 -21.98
C SER A 459 -9.06 9.63 -20.85
N VAL A 460 -10.22 10.19 -20.52
CA VAL A 460 -10.37 11.08 -19.36
C VAL A 460 -10.03 10.34 -18.06
N ASP A 461 -10.42 9.07 -17.93
CA ASP A 461 -10.09 8.23 -16.78
C ASP A 461 -8.58 7.97 -16.67
N ASP A 462 -7.92 7.66 -17.79
CA ASP A 462 -6.46 7.48 -17.82
C ASP A 462 -5.72 8.75 -17.37
N LEU A 463 -6.19 9.92 -17.83
CA LEU A 463 -5.60 11.20 -17.47
C LEU A 463 -5.82 11.53 -15.99
N LEU A 464 -7.03 11.26 -15.46
CA LEU A 464 -7.31 11.46 -14.04
C LEU A 464 -6.49 10.50 -13.17
N GLN A 465 -6.32 9.26 -13.61
CA GLN A 465 -5.49 8.26 -12.93
C GLN A 465 -4.00 8.65 -12.93
N LEU A 466 -3.49 9.21 -14.03
CA LEU A 466 -2.14 9.79 -14.09
C LEU A 466 -2.00 10.90 -13.04
N CYS A 467 -2.95 11.84 -12.99
CA CYS A 467 -2.94 12.91 -11.99
C CYS A 467 -2.98 12.35 -10.57
N ARG A 468 -3.84 11.37 -10.28
CA ARG A 468 -3.95 10.76 -8.94
C ARG A 468 -2.66 10.07 -8.49
N THR A 469 -2.03 9.33 -9.41
CA THR A 469 -0.81 8.57 -9.12
C THR A 469 0.37 9.51 -8.87
N GLU A 470 0.60 10.45 -9.77
CA GLU A 470 1.77 11.34 -9.73
C GLU A 470 1.64 12.43 -8.66
N LEU A 471 0.41 12.93 -8.40
CA LEU A 471 0.15 13.93 -7.37
C LEU A 471 -0.25 13.32 -6.02
N ARG A 472 -0.34 11.99 -5.91
CA ARG A 472 -0.71 11.22 -4.70
C ARG A 472 -2.03 11.67 -4.09
N LEU A 473 -3.06 11.76 -4.93
CA LEU A 473 -4.41 12.20 -4.54
C LEU A 473 -5.24 11.01 -4.06
N GLY A 474 -6.16 11.25 -3.11
CA GLY A 474 -7.12 10.24 -2.65
C GLY A 474 -8.22 9.93 -3.67
N ASP A 475 -8.86 8.77 -3.53
CA ASP A 475 -10.00 8.38 -4.36
C ASP A 475 -11.20 9.30 -4.11
N GLY A 476 -11.69 9.94 -5.17
CA GLY A 476 -12.86 10.83 -5.12
C GLY A 476 -12.58 12.31 -4.81
N ASP A 477 -11.31 12.67 -4.53
CA ASP A 477 -10.93 14.04 -4.15
C ASP A 477 -10.57 14.95 -5.34
N ALA A 478 -10.61 14.43 -6.56
CA ALA A 478 -10.19 15.13 -7.77
C ALA A 478 -11.13 14.87 -8.95
N ARG A 479 -11.37 15.92 -9.73
CA ARG A 479 -12.10 15.86 -11.01
C ARG A 479 -11.49 16.80 -12.05
N LEU A 480 -11.75 16.50 -13.32
CA LEU A 480 -11.18 17.23 -14.45
C LEU A 480 -12.23 18.08 -15.17
N TRP A 481 -11.80 19.26 -15.60
CA TRP A 481 -12.58 20.17 -16.42
C TRP A 481 -11.81 20.51 -17.70
N LEU A 482 -12.52 20.61 -18.82
CA LEU A 482 -12.03 21.21 -20.04
C LEU A 482 -12.21 22.72 -19.97
N VAL A 483 -11.13 23.48 -20.13
CA VAL A 483 -11.16 24.94 -20.09
C VAL A 483 -11.42 25.49 -21.50
N GLY A 484 -12.62 26.03 -21.72
CA GLY A 484 -13.05 26.62 -22.99
C GLY A 484 -13.10 28.15 -23.01
N GLU A 485 -13.19 28.74 -24.20
CA GLU A 485 -13.33 30.20 -24.38
C GLU A 485 -14.69 30.72 -23.86
N GLU A 486 -15.73 29.89 -23.87
CA GLU A 486 -17.10 30.21 -23.41
C GLU A 486 -17.40 29.74 -21.98
N GLY A 487 -16.44 29.09 -21.30
CA GLY A 487 -16.60 28.54 -19.95
C GLY A 487 -15.92 27.18 -19.75
N ASN A 488 -15.86 26.73 -18.50
CA ASN A 488 -15.31 25.41 -18.13
C ASN A 488 -16.38 24.32 -18.27
N THR A 489 -16.00 23.15 -18.79
CA THR A 489 -16.88 21.98 -18.93
C THR A 489 -16.36 20.81 -18.10
N LEU A 490 -17.20 20.29 -17.20
CA LEU A 490 -16.89 19.15 -16.36
C LEU A 490 -16.80 17.88 -17.21
N LEU A 491 -15.69 17.15 -17.10
CA LEU A 491 -15.43 15.89 -17.79
C LEU A 491 -15.92 14.70 -16.95
N ASP A 492 -17.23 14.47 -16.95
CA ASP A 492 -17.90 13.40 -16.20
C ASP A 492 -18.15 12.11 -17.02
N ASP A 493 -17.65 12.06 -18.26
CA ASP A 493 -17.63 10.87 -19.13
C ASP A 493 -16.19 10.36 -19.29
N GLY A 494 -15.79 9.44 -18.41
CA GLY A 494 -14.43 8.91 -18.30
C GLY A 494 -13.89 8.21 -19.54
N LYS A 495 -14.77 7.69 -20.41
CA LYS A 495 -14.40 6.85 -21.57
C LYS A 495 -13.99 7.64 -22.81
N ARG A 496 -14.29 8.95 -22.88
CA ARG A 496 -13.93 9.76 -24.04
C ARG A 496 -12.42 9.92 -24.15
N THR A 497 -11.91 9.82 -25.37
CA THR A 497 -10.48 10.04 -25.63
C THR A 497 -10.18 11.52 -25.82
N LEU A 498 -8.95 11.93 -25.53
CA LEU A 498 -8.52 13.30 -25.75
C LEU A 498 -8.60 13.70 -27.24
N HIS A 499 -8.46 12.75 -28.18
CA HIS A 499 -8.69 12.98 -29.60
C HIS A 499 -10.11 13.46 -29.90
N GLN A 500 -11.11 12.91 -29.21
CA GLN A 500 -12.53 13.27 -29.38
C GLN A 500 -12.87 14.62 -28.73
N LEU A 501 -12.11 15.04 -27.71
CA LEU A 501 -12.28 16.33 -27.02
C LEU A 501 -11.58 17.49 -27.76
N ALA A 502 -10.48 17.22 -28.45
CA ALA A 502 -9.73 18.23 -29.19
C ALA A 502 -10.41 18.55 -30.55
N GLY A 503 -11.00 19.73 -30.68
CA GLY A 503 -11.58 20.19 -31.95
C GLY A 503 -10.57 20.16 -33.11
N LYS A 504 -11.00 19.78 -34.31
CA LYS A 504 -10.15 19.62 -35.51
C LYS A 504 -9.21 20.83 -35.70
N GLY A 505 -7.92 20.64 -35.43
CA GLY A 505 -6.85 21.59 -35.76
C GLY A 505 -6.41 22.58 -34.66
N LYS A 506 -6.96 22.56 -33.45
CA LYS A 506 -6.41 23.37 -32.33
C LYS A 506 -5.34 22.58 -31.57
N ARG A 507 -4.11 23.12 -31.51
CA ARG A 507 -3.07 22.73 -30.52
C ARG A 507 -3.28 23.59 -29.27
N VAL A 508 -3.99 23.07 -28.26
CA VAL A 508 -3.86 23.32 -26.80
C VAL A 508 -5.14 22.85 -26.09
N ASN A 509 -5.00 21.91 -25.15
CA ASN A 509 -6.06 21.45 -24.25
C ASN A 509 -5.70 21.86 -22.82
N LYS A 510 -6.21 23.01 -22.37
CA LYS A 510 -6.11 23.41 -20.97
C LYS A 510 -7.13 22.60 -20.18
N PHE A 511 -6.66 21.91 -19.15
CA PHE A 511 -7.51 21.20 -18.21
C PHE A 511 -7.40 21.87 -16.85
N LEU A 512 -8.51 21.97 -16.12
CA LEU A 512 -8.50 22.36 -14.72
C LEU A 512 -8.66 21.09 -13.88
N LEU A 513 -7.64 20.80 -13.08
CA LEU A 513 -7.68 19.77 -12.05
C LEU A 513 -8.25 20.41 -10.79
N GLU A 514 -9.53 20.16 -10.55
CA GLU A 514 -10.19 20.66 -9.37
C GLU A 514 -10.02 19.66 -8.24
N LEU A 515 -9.52 20.16 -7.10
CA LEU A 515 -9.48 19.40 -5.86
C LEU A 515 -10.59 19.85 -4.94
N ARG A 516 -11.18 18.88 -4.24
CA ARG A 516 -12.12 19.16 -3.15
C ARG A 516 -11.37 19.85 -2.00
N ASP A 517 -11.96 20.88 -1.43
CA ASP A 517 -11.37 21.57 -0.29
C ASP A 517 -11.51 20.77 1.02
N ALA A 518 -10.91 21.27 2.12
CA ALA A 518 -10.94 20.59 3.41
C ALA A 518 -12.35 20.47 4.02
N ASN A 519 -13.28 21.31 3.57
CA ASN A 519 -14.66 21.35 4.02
C ASN A 519 -15.53 20.40 3.17
N GLY A 520 -15.00 19.90 2.05
CA GLY A 520 -15.74 19.05 1.14
C GLY A 520 -16.46 19.84 0.06
N VAL A 521 -16.08 21.08 -0.23
CA VAL A 521 -16.68 21.91 -1.27
C VAL A 521 -15.78 21.91 -2.51
N TRP A 522 -16.41 21.91 -3.68
CA TRP A 522 -15.74 22.08 -4.96
C TRP A 522 -15.60 23.57 -5.32
N PRO A 523 -14.39 24.13 -5.48
CA PRO A 523 -14.17 25.54 -5.79
C PRO A 523 -14.95 26.10 -7.00
N GLU A 524 -15.09 25.36 -8.09
CA GLU A 524 -15.85 25.74 -9.28
C GLU A 524 -17.36 25.71 -9.05
N GLU A 525 -17.85 24.85 -8.14
CA GLU A 525 -19.26 24.90 -7.70
C GLU A 525 -19.55 26.12 -6.85
N LEU A 526 -18.66 26.45 -5.93
CA LEU A 526 -18.75 27.66 -5.13
C LEU A 526 -18.73 28.90 -6.03
N ARG A 527 -17.81 28.94 -7.01
CA ARG A 527 -17.74 30.00 -8.03
C ARG A 527 -19.06 30.12 -8.79
N ALA A 528 -19.58 29.01 -9.32
CA ALA A 528 -20.87 29.00 -10.05
C ALA A 528 -22.03 29.50 -9.19
N SER A 529 -22.06 29.17 -7.90
CA SER A 529 -23.06 29.66 -6.96
C SER A 529 -22.97 31.17 -6.71
N LEU A 530 -21.75 31.70 -6.57
CA LEU A 530 -21.52 33.13 -6.31
C LEU A 530 -21.77 34.00 -7.55
N THR A 531 -21.41 33.51 -8.74
CA THR A 531 -21.53 34.26 -10.00
C THR A 531 -22.81 33.97 -10.77
N GLY A 532 -23.61 32.99 -10.33
CA GLY A 532 -24.79 32.50 -11.06
C GLY A 532 -24.46 31.85 -12.41
N THR A 533 -23.18 31.48 -12.65
CA THR A 533 -22.73 30.87 -13.91
C THR A 533 -23.20 29.42 -13.99
N GLN A 534 -23.75 29.00 -15.14
CA GLN A 534 -24.14 27.61 -15.34
C GLN A 534 -22.89 26.72 -15.50
N ILE A 535 -22.85 25.64 -14.74
CA ILE A 535 -21.83 24.58 -14.93
C ILE A 535 -22.24 23.74 -16.14
N SER A 536 -21.36 23.67 -17.13
CA SER A 536 -21.53 22.77 -18.26
C SER A 536 -20.93 21.40 -17.92
N SER A 537 -21.70 20.33 -18.11
CA SER A 537 -21.25 18.93 -17.97
C SER A 537 -21.42 18.20 -19.30
N LEU A 538 -20.53 17.24 -19.57
CA LEU A 538 -20.53 16.42 -20.78
C LEU A 538 -21.60 15.33 -20.76
N ALA A 539 -22.00 14.85 -19.59
CA ALA A 539 -23.14 13.97 -19.39
C ALA A 539 -24.48 14.73 -19.51
N SER A 540 -24.95 14.95 -20.75
CA SER A 540 -26.17 15.73 -21.00
C SER A 540 -27.45 14.96 -20.62
N THR A 541 -28.09 15.35 -19.50
CA THR A 541 -29.46 14.93 -19.09
C THR A 541 -30.52 16.02 -19.27
N SER A 542 -30.16 17.14 -19.93
CA SER A 542 -31.01 18.34 -20.06
C SER A 542 -32.40 18.05 -20.61
N GLY A 543 -33.42 18.64 -19.97
CA GLY A 543 -34.82 18.57 -20.39
C GLY A 543 -35.65 17.46 -19.73
N ARG A 544 -35.09 16.67 -18.81
CA ARG A 544 -35.83 15.68 -18.02
C ARG A 544 -36.29 16.28 -16.67
N PRO A 545 -37.62 16.31 -16.37
CA PRO A 545 -38.14 16.80 -15.09
C PRO A 545 -37.52 16.08 -13.89
N GLY A 546 -37.01 16.85 -12.93
CA GLY A 546 -36.38 16.32 -11.72
C GLY A 546 -34.98 15.72 -11.92
N ALA A 547 -34.39 15.76 -13.12
CA ALA A 547 -32.99 15.37 -13.37
C ALA A 547 -32.09 16.63 -13.40
N VAL A 548 -32.03 17.34 -12.27
CA VAL A 548 -31.36 18.65 -12.16
C VAL A 548 -30.39 18.61 -10.98
N GLY A 549 -29.16 19.11 -11.18
CA GLY A 549 -28.14 19.18 -10.14
C GLY A 549 -28.38 20.34 -9.17
N LEU A 550 -28.01 20.16 -7.90
CA LEU A 550 -28.07 21.21 -6.88
C LEU A 550 -26.66 21.70 -6.53
N VAL A 551 -26.39 22.98 -6.73
CA VAL A 551 -25.05 23.55 -6.48
C VAL A 551 -24.79 23.58 -4.98
N ASN A 552 -23.63 23.08 -4.54
CA ASN A 552 -23.21 23.10 -3.15
C ASN A 552 -22.45 24.39 -2.81
N SER A 553 -23.09 25.27 -2.04
CA SER A 553 -22.56 26.60 -1.69
C SER A 553 -21.82 26.65 -0.34
N GLY A 554 -21.57 25.50 0.31
CA GLY A 554 -20.89 25.43 1.61
C GLY A 554 -21.37 24.27 2.48
N ASN A 555 -20.71 23.11 2.42
CA ASN A 555 -21.01 21.93 3.25
C ASN A 555 -22.45 21.38 3.16
N PHE A 556 -23.23 21.81 2.16
CA PHE A 556 -24.66 21.49 2.05
C PHE A 556 -24.95 20.20 1.28
N CYS A 557 -23.95 19.34 1.04
CA CYS A 557 -24.15 18.06 0.36
C CYS A 557 -25.22 17.18 1.03
N TYR A 558 -25.30 17.21 2.38
CA TYR A 558 -26.34 16.51 3.14
C TYR A 558 -27.75 17.06 2.84
N ARG A 559 -27.89 18.38 2.64
CA ARG A 559 -29.15 19.02 2.23
C ARG A 559 -29.52 18.63 0.82
N ASN A 560 -28.56 18.71 -0.11
CA ASN A 560 -28.75 18.36 -1.51
C ASN A 560 -29.22 16.90 -1.65
N ALA A 561 -28.54 15.96 -0.98
CA ALA A 561 -28.91 14.55 -1.01
C ALA A 561 -30.32 14.32 -0.41
N ALA A 562 -30.64 14.96 0.72
CA ALA A 562 -31.96 14.89 1.34
C ALA A 562 -33.08 15.41 0.43
N ILE A 563 -32.89 16.60 -0.16
CA ILE A 563 -33.84 17.22 -1.10
C ILE A 563 -34.08 16.28 -2.28
N GLN A 564 -33.00 15.78 -2.90
CA GLN A 564 -33.07 14.90 -4.06
C GLN A 564 -33.79 13.57 -3.77
N CYS A 565 -33.64 13.03 -2.55
CA CYS A 565 -34.36 11.83 -2.12
C CYS A 565 -35.84 12.12 -1.86
N LEU A 566 -36.17 13.15 -1.09
CA LEU A 566 -37.55 13.53 -0.74
C LEU A 566 -38.37 13.93 -1.97
N ALA A 567 -37.72 14.54 -2.97
CA ALA A 567 -38.36 14.93 -4.21
C ALA A 567 -38.82 13.74 -5.07
N ARG A 568 -38.49 12.49 -4.70
CA ARG A 568 -39.01 11.26 -5.33
C ARG A 568 -40.28 10.73 -4.69
N VAL A 569 -40.73 11.32 -3.58
CA VAL A 569 -41.99 10.97 -2.93
C VAL A 569 -43.12 11.62 -3.72
N SER A 570 -43.57 10.94 -4.77
CA SER A 570 -44.47 11.51 -5.79
C SER A 570 -45.73 12.21 -5.22
N PRO A 571 -46.49 11.61 -4.27
CA PRO A 571 -47.66 12.28 -3.70
C PRO A 571 -47.33 13.59 -2.95
N LEU A 572 -46.19 13.64 -2.26
CA LEU A 572 -45.74 14.84 -1.56
C LEU A 572 -45.30 15.90 -2.56
N THR A 573 -44.53 15.51 -3.58
CA THR A 573 -44.05 16.42 -4.63
C THR A 573 -45.22 17.01 -5.42
N GLU A 574 -46.21 16.20 -5.81
CA GLU A 574 -47.42 16.65 -6.51
C GLU A 574 -48.23 17.64 -5.65
N TYR A 575 -48.40 17.35 -4.35
CA TYR A 575 -49.09 18.25 -3.43
C TYR A 575 -48.37 19.61 -3.31
N LEU A 576 -47.05 19.61 -3.19
CA LEU A 576 -46.25 20.82 -3.04
C LEU A 576 -46.09 21.61 -4.35
N LEU A 577 -46.26 20.98 -5.51
CA LEU A 577 -46.26 21.64 -6.81
C LEU A 577 -47.63 22.26 -7.17
N ASN A 578 -48.70 21.87 -6.48
CA ASN A 578 -50.04 22.42 -6.70
C ASN A 578 -50.08 23.94 -6.37
N GLU A 579 -50.67 24.73 -7.26
CA GLU A 579 -50.81 26.19 -7.09
C GLU A 579 -51.65 26.57 -5.87
N ASP A 580 -52.69 25.79 -5.54
CA ASP A 580 -53.56 26.05 -4.38
C ASP A 580 -52.78 25.90 -3.06
N SER A 581 -52.01 24.82 -2.95
CA SER A 581 -51.10 24.57 -1.84
C SER A 581 -50.03 25.66 -1.72
N MET A 582 -49.41 26.06 -2.83
CA MET A 582 -48.42 27.15 -2.83
C MET A 582 -49.02 28.50 -2.41
N ASN A 583 -50.25 28.80 -2.84
CA ASN A 583 -50.94 30.03 -2.44
C ASN A 583 -51.29 30.01 -0.95
N ALA A 584 -51.69 28.86 -0.40
CA ALA A 584 -51.90 28.70 1.03
C ALA A 584 -50.59 28.85 1.82
N LEU A 585 -49.48 28.29 1.33
CA LEU A 585 -48.16 28.47 1.94
C LEU A 585 -47.74 29.95 1.98
N ARG A 586 -47.96 30.71 0.90
CA ARG A 586 -47.70 32.17 0.87
C ARG A 586 -48.52 32.95 1.89
N ARG A 587 -49.79 32.57 2.10
CA ARG A 587 -50.65 33.20 3.12
C ARG A 587 -50.14 32.90 4.53
N GLY A 588 -49.72 31.66 4.78
CA GLY A 588 -49.18 31.26 6.09
C GLY A 588 -47.83 31.90 6.41
N ASP A 589 -46.95 32.05 5.41
CA ASP A 589 -45.65 32.72 5.53
C ASP A 589 -45.77 34.20 5.91
N ALA A 590 -46.79 34.89 5.39
CA ALA A 590 -47.09 36.29 5.75
C ALA A 590 -47.36 36.51 7.25
N ASN A 591 -47.56 35.45 8.03
CA ASN A 591 -47.69 35.49 9.48
C ASN A 591 -46.37 35.26 10.24
N ASN A 592 -45.20 35.34 9.56
CA ASN A 592 -43.86 35.09 10.12
C ASN A 592 -43.73 33.71 10.80
N ASN A 593 -44.13 32.64 10.13
CA ASN A 593 -43.94 31.28 10.62
C ASN A 593 -42.80 30.58 9.85
N ASP A 594 -41.68 30.30 10.52
CA ASP A 594 -40.47 29.73 9.93
C ASP A 594 -40.72 28.40 9.19
N SER A 595 -41.72 27.62 9.62
CA SER A 595 -42.10 26.37 8.94
C SER A 595 -42.72 26.62 7.58
N PHE A 596 -43.55 27.66 7.46
CA PHE A 596 -44.18 28.07 6.21
C PHE A 596 -43.15 28.67 5.26
N ALA A 597 -42.22 29.49 5.76
CA ALA A 597 -41.10 30.02 4.98
C ALA A 597 -40.27 28.88 4.36
N THR A 598 -39.83 27.92 5.19
CA THR A 598 -39.01 26.77 4.75
C THR A 598 -39.74 25.91 3.72
N THR A 599 -41.01 25.57 3.97
CA THR A 599 -41.81 24.73 3.08
C THR A 599 -42.14 25.44 1.75
N LEU A 600 -42.37 26.75 1.79
CA LEU A 600 -42.61 27.56 0.61
C LEU A 600 -41.36 27.64 -0.29
N GLU A 601 -40.19 27.89 0.28
CA GLU A 601 -38.93 27.91 -0.48
C GLU A 601 -38.59 26.54 -1.06
N TYR A 602 -38.87 25.45 -0.33
CA TYR A 602 -38.73 24.09 -0.85
C TYR A 602 -39.65 23.84 -2.05
N SER A 603 -40.93 24.26 -1.97
CA SER A 603 -41.88 24.15 -3.07
C SER A 603 -41.46 24.96 -4.31
N LYS A 604 -40.93 26.18 -4.12
CA LYS A 604 -40.35 26.99 -5.22
C LYS A 604 -39.17 26.27 -5.87
N LEU A 605 -38.28 25.67 -5.08
CA LEU A 605 -37.13 24.90 -5.57
C LEU A 605 -37.59 23.66 -6.37
N LEU A 606 -38.57 22.90 -5.85
CA LEU A 606 -39.18 21.78 -6.58
C LEU A 606 -39.77 22.24 -7.92
N LYS A 607 -40.49 23.37 -7.95
CA LYS A 607 -41.05 23.89 -9.20
C LYS A 607 -39.98 24.20 -10.24
N GLU A 608 -38.81 24.70 -9.81
CA GLU A 608 -37.68 24.95 -10.69
C GLU A 608 -37.02 23.64 -11.18
N MET A 609 -36.86 22.65 -10.29
CA MET A 609 -36.33 21.31 -10.63
C MET A 609 -37.23 20.56 -11.63
N TRP A 610 -38.56 20.65 -11.49
CA TRP A 610 -39.52 19.99 -12.40
C TRP A 610 -39.75 20.74 -13.71
N ALA A 611 -39.49 22.05 -13.75
CA ALA A 611 -39.53 22.82 -15.00
C ALA A 611 -38.40 22.42 -15.99
N ALA A 612 -37.32 21.79 -15.50
CA ALA A 612 -36.19 21.28 -16.29
C ALA A 612 -35.55 22.28 -17.28
N LYS A 613 -35.68 23.58 -17.01
CA LYS A 613 -35.13 24.65 -17.87
C LYS A 613 -33.63 24.84 -17.70
N LYS A 614 -33.12 24.57 -16.50
CA LYS A 614 -31.70 24.69 -16.13
C LYS A 614 -31.13 23.30 -15.86
N LYS A 615 -29.83 23.12 -16.13
CA LYS A 615 -29.12 21.88 -15.78
C LYS A 615 -28.87 21.80 -14.27
N ASN A 616 -28.51 22.95 -13.68
CA ASN A 616 -28.12 23.06 -12.28
C ASN A 616 -28.83 24.27 -11.63
N ILE A 617 -29.23 24.13 -10.36
CA ILE A 617 -29.90 25.15 -9.56
C ILE A 617 -29.12 25.40 -8.27
N SER A 618 -28.94 26.66 -7.90
CA SER A 618 -28.38 27.05 -6.59
C SER A 618 -29.51 27.29 -5.60
N PRO A 619 -29.68 26.46 -4.55
CA PRO A 619 -30.80 26.57 -3.61
C PRO A 619 -30.58 27.66 -2.54
N ASN A 620 -30.15 28.86 -2.95
CA ASN A 620 -29.76 29.93 -2.01
C ASN A 620 -30.94 30.39 -1.14
N SER A 621 -32.10 30.69 -1.74
CA SER A 621 -33.29 31.14 -1.00
C SER A 621 -33.81 30.08 -0.03
N PHE A 622 -33.71 28.79 -0.39
CA PHE A 622 -34.03 27.69 0.50
C PHE A 622 -33.02 27.59 1.65
N ASN A 623 -31.72 27.70 1.36
CA ASN A 623 -30.68 27.67 2.39
C ASN A 623 -30.83 28.83 3.39
N ASP A 624 -31.22 30.02 2.92
CA ASP A 624 -31.51 31.18 3.78
C ASP A 624 -32.73 30.93 4.68
N ALA A 625 -33.78 30.28 4.16
CA ALA A 625 -34.94 29.92 4.97
C ALA A 625 -34.62 28.86 6.05
N VAL A 626 -33.69 27.94 5.76
CA VAL A 626 -33.23 26.93 6.73
C VAL A 626 -32.39 27.55 7.85
N ARG A 627 -31.68 28.66 7.62
CA ARG A 627 -30.86 29.33 8.66
C ARG A 627 -31.65 29.79 9.88
N PHE A 628 -32.97 29.97 9.75
CA PHE A 628 -33.83 30.28 10.91
C PHE A 628 -34.02 29.09 11.87
N ALA A 629 -33.50 27.90 11.54
CA ALA A 629 -33.38 26.79 12.47
C ALA A 629 -31.98 26.77 13.11
N ASP A 630 -31.88 27.17 14.39
CA ASP A 630 -30.63 27.29 15.14
C ASP A 630 -29.68 26.09 15.02
N GLN A 631 -30.23 24.88 14.86
CA GLN A 631 -29.47 23.63 14.73
C GLN A 631 -28.66 23.49 13.43
N PHE A 632 -28.97 24.28 12.39
CA PHE A 632 -28.33 24.21 11.06
C PHE A 632 -27.74 25.56 10.59
N ASP A 633 -27.54 26.51 11.50
CA ASP A 633 -27.02 27.87 11.24
C ASP A 633 -25.52 28.05 11.58
N ASP A 634 -24.72 27.00 11.42
CA ASP A 634 -23.27 27.03 11.66
C ASP A 634 -22.43 26.93 10.38
N GLY A 635 -23.03 26.56 9.24
CA GLY A 635 -22.33 26.33 7.98
C GLY A 635 -21.44 25.08 7.98
N GLU A 636 -21.59 24.21 8.98
CA GLU A 636 -20.81 22.98 9.14
C GLU A 636 -21.48 21.79 8.42
N GLN A 637 -20.79 20.66 8.39
CA GLN A 637 -21.39 19.41 7.93
C GLN A 637 -22.32 18.82 8.98
N HIS A 638 -23.48 18.32 8.53
CA HIS A 638 -24.50 17.73 9.40
C HIS A 638 -24.93 16.34 8.94
N ASP A 639 -25.64 15.65 9.81
CA ASP A 639 -26.24 14.36 9.53
C ASP A 639 -27.45 14.52 8.56
N CYS A 640 -27.39 13.84 7.41
CA CYS A 640 -28.47 13.83 6.44
C CYS A 640 -29.79 13.28 7.02
N GLN A 641 -29.74 12.37 7.99
CA GLN A 641 -30.93 11.80 8.62
C GLN A 641 -31.65 12.83 9.48
N GLU A 642 -30.91 13.60 10.28
CA GLU A 642 -31.46 14.66 11.13
C GLU A 642 -32.11 15.74 10.25
N PHE A 643 -31.47 16.10 9.15
CA PHE A 643 -32.02 17.07 8.21
C PHE A 643 -33.30 16.58 7.50
N VAL A 644 -33.38 15.30 7.11
CA VAL A 644 -34.61 14.71 6.55
C VAL A 644 -35.75 14.74 7.57
N SER A 645 -35.49 14.36 8.82
CA SER A 645 -36.51 14.40 9.89
C SER A 645 -37.02 15.83 10.13
N PHE A 646 -36.11 16.81 10.17
CA PHE A 646 -36.46 18.22 10.26
C PHE A 646 -37.39 18.69 9.14
N LEU A 647 -37.10 18.33 7.87
CA LEU A 647 -37.95 18.73 6.75
C LEU A 647 -39.34 18.08 6.83
N ILE A 648 -39.42 16.79 7.19
CA ILE A 648 -40.70 16.09 7.35
C ILE A 648 -41.57 16.77 8.41
N GLU A 649 -41.00 17.17 9.55
CA GLU A 649 -41.72 17.88 10.62
C GLU A 649 -42.27 19.24 10.15
N ARG A 650 -41.46 20.00 9.40
CA ARG A 650 -41.88 21.30 8.85
C ARG A 650 -43.00 21.12 7.81
N PHE A 651 -42.87 20.14 6.92
CA PHE A 651 -43.92 19.81 5.95
C PHE A 651 -45.21 19.39 6.65
N HIS A 652 -45.12 18.54 7.67
CA HIS A 652 -46.28 18.11 8.46
C HIS A 652 -47.02 19.31 9.05
N THR A 653 -46.28 20.21 9.73
CA THR A 653 -46.84 21.40 10.38
C THR A 653 -47.60 22.31 9.40
N CYS A 654 -47.03 22.52 8.21
CA CYS A 654 -47.66 23.37 7.19
C CYS A 654 -48.88 22.70 6.55
N VAL A 655 -48.76 21.42 6.16
CA VAL A 655 -49.83 20.71 5.47
C VAL A 655 -51.03 20.50 6.38
N ALA A 656 -50.82 20.09 7.65
CA ALA A 656 -51.89 19.92 8.63
C ALA A 656 -52.73 21.19 8.80
N ARG A 657 -52.07 22.35 8.86
CA ARG A 657 -52.74 23.64 9.01
C ARG A 657 -53.51 24.05 7.76
N ILE A 658 -52.95 23.84 6.57
CA ILE A 658 -53.62 24.17 5.29
C ILE A 658 -54.87 23.30 5.11
N GLU A 659 -54.79 22.01 5.43
CA GLU A 659 -55.93 21.08 5.36
C GLU A 659 -57.02 21.46 6.37
N HIS A 660 -56.65 21.86 7.59
CA HIS A 660 -57.58 22.35 8.59
C HIS A 660 -58.30 23.63 8.14
N GLU A 661 -57.57 24.62 7.62
CA GLU A 661 -58.15 25.89 7.11
C GLU A 661 -59.13 25.62 5.95
N HIS A 662 -58.79 24.73 5.01
CA HIS A 662 -59.69 24.34 3.91
C HIS A 662 -60.97 23.63 4.38
N CYS A 663 -60.90 22.81 5.44
CA CYS A 663 -62.09 22.16 6.00
C CYS A 663 -63.06 23.20 6.58
N VAL A 664 -62.52 24.19 7.30
CA VAL A 664 -63.31 25.26 7.92
C VAL A 664 -63.94 26.20 6.88
N GLU A 665 -63.20 26.57 5.82
CA GLU A 665 -63.68 27.48 4.77
C GLU A 665 -64.78 26.87 3.88
N ASN A 666 -64.76 25.55 3.66
CA ASN A 666 -65.76 24.87 2.83
C ASN A 666 -67.08 24.56 3.56
N GLY A 667 -67.27 25.07 4.78
CA GLY A 667 -68.52 24.88 5.54
C GLY A 667 -68.78 23.41 5.91
N ILE A 668 -67.74 22.58 5.89
CA ILE A 668 -67.80 21.24 6.44
C ILE A 668 -67.81 21.44 7.95
N ASP A 669 -68.96 21.19 8.58
CA ASP A 669 -69.15 21.38 10.01
C ASP A 669 -68.02 20.62 10.75
N GLU A 670 -67.34 21.26 11.71
CA GLU A 670 -66.28 20.61 12.50
C GLU A 670 -66.79 19.33 13.19
N ASN A 671 -68.11 19.18 13.29
CA ASN A 671 -68.81 17.99 13.77
C ASN A 671 -69.11 16.93 12.70
N GLU A 672 -69.12 17.22 11.39
CA GLU A 672 -69.39 16.22 10.33
C GLU A 672 -68.10 15.51 9.87
N THR A 673 -66.96 16.20 9.74
CA THR A 673 -65.66 15.54 9.51
C THR A 673 -65.15 14.81 10.75
N LYS A 674 -65.56 15.27 11.94
CA LYS A 674 -65.43 14.49 13.18
C LYS A 674 -66.50 13.40 13.31
N ALA A 675 -67.64 13.41 12.60
CA ALA A 675 -68.71 12.41 12.77
C ALA A 675 -68.41 11.06 12.11
N GLU A 676 -67.65 11.02 11.01
CA GLU A 676 -67.22 9.74 10.43
C GLU A 676 -66.04 9.10 11.21
N LEU A 677 -65.38 9.87 12.09
CA LEU A 677 -64.33 9.41 13.02
C LEU A 677 -64.73 9.59 14.51
N ALA A 678 -65.99 9.93 14.79
CA ALA A 678 -66.50 10.12 16.15
C ALA A 678 -66.73 8.74 16.74
N ILE A 679 -65.71 8.23 17.41
CA ILE A 679 -65.89 7.20 18.43
C ILE A 679 -66.87 7.80 19.45
N PRO A 680 -68.02 7.16 19.72
CA PRO A 680 -69.01 7.69 20.65
C PRO A 680 -68.35 7.98 22.01
N ARG A 681 -68.62 9.18 22.54
CA ARG A 681 -68.21 9.59 23.88
C ARG A 681 -68.88 8.65 24.88
N ALA A 682 -68.20 7.55 25.22
CA ALA A 682 -68.72 6.54 26.12
C ALA A 682 -68.90 7.15 27.52
N THR A 683 -70.17 7.25 27.94
CA THR A 683 -70.59 7.50 29.32
C THR A 683 -70.54 6.21 30.17
N GLU A 684 -69.68 5.26 29.81
CA GLU A 684 -69.45 4.03 30.57
C GLU A 684 -67.99 4.02 31.05
N LYS A 685 -67.78 3.64 32.31
CA LYS A 685 -66.47 3.51 32.97
C LYS A 685 -65.44 2.90 32.01
N GLU A 686 -64.41 3.67 31.64
CA GLU A 686 -63.27 3.13 30.90
C GLU A 686 -62.67 1.94 31.68
N PRO A 687 -62.39 0.80 31.00
CA PRO A 687 -61.64 -0.27 31.62
C PRO A 687 -60.23 0.26 31.99
N SER A 688 -59.71 -0.13 33.15
CA SER A 688 -58.33 0.16 33.50
C SER A 688 -57.38 -0.39 32.42
N GLU A 689 -56.33 0.35 32.07
CA GLU A 689 -55.33 -0.01 31.03
C GLU A 689 -54.73 -1.43 31.23
N GLU A 690 -54.81 -1.97 32.44
CA GLU A 690 -54.41 -3.32 32.81
C GLU A 690 -55.21 -4.45 32.12
N LYS A 691 -56.41 -4.17 31.57
CA LYS A 691 -57.26 -5.19 30.92
C LYS A 691 -57.37 -5.10 29.40
N MET A 692 -56.79 -4.09 28.77
CA MET A 692 -56.79 -3.96 27.30
C MET A 692 -55.78 -4.90 26.65
N THR A 693 -56.17 -5.50 25.52
CA THR A 693 -55.30 -6.28 24.64
C THR A 693 -54.24 -5.40 23.96
N ASP A 694 -53.16 -6.00 23.46
CA ASP A 694 -52.11 -5.26 22.75
C ASP A 694 -52.65 -4.64 21.44
N GLU A 695 -53.62 -5.30 20.78
CA GLU A 695 -54.34 -4.76 19.62
C GLU A 695 -55.12 -3.49 19.97
N GLU A 696 -55.93 -3.51 21.04
CA GLU A 696 -56.69 -2.33 21.49
C GLU A 696 -55.78 -1.18 21.93
N LYS A 697 -54.66 -1.49 22.59
CA LYS A 697 -53.65 -0.49 22.99
C LYS A 697 -52.97 0.13 21.79
N GLY A 698 -52.61 -0.69 20.80
CA GLY A 698 -52.00 -0.23 19.55
C GLY A 698 -52.95 0.66 18.75
N GLU A 699 -54.22 0.28 18.60
CA GLU A 699 -55.25 1.10 17.94
C GLU A 699 -55.52 2.40 18.70
N LYS A 700 -55.66 2.37 20.03
CA LYS A 700 -55.87 3.57 20.85
C LYS A 700 -54.71 4.56 20.66
N ALA A 701 -53.47 4.09 20.81
CA ALA A 701 -52.28 4.92 20.65
C ALA A 701 -52.16 5.50 19.23
N TRP A 702 -52.56 4.73 18.20
CA TRP A 702 -52.57 5.22 16.82
C TRP A 702 -53.63 6.30 16.61
N ASN A 703 -54.84 6.09 17.10
CA ASN A 703 -55.93 7.05 17.00
C ASN A 703 -55.63 8.35 17.76
N ASP A 704 -55.01 8.25 18.94
CA ASP A 704 -54.52 9.41 19.69
C ASP A 704 -53.45 10.17 18.90
N TYR A 705 -52.48 9.46 18.30
CA TYR A 705 -51.44 10.07 17.47
C TYR A 705 -52.02 10.77 16.23
N ILE A 706 -52.93 10.12 15.49
CA ILE A 706 -53.58 10.69 14.30
C ILE A 706 -54.47 11.89 14.68
N ARG A 707 -55.19 11.84 15.80
CA ARG A 707 -56.01 12.97 16.27
C ARG A 707 -55.19 14.26 16.39
N ASP A 708 -53.98 14.13 16.88
CA ASP A 708 -53.11 15.28 17.16
C ASP A 708 -52.22 15.64 15.95
N ASN A 709 -51.99 14.69 15.02
CA ASN A 709 -51.03 14.84 13.91
C ASN A 709 -51.62 14.43 12.54
N ASN A 710 -52.87 14.75 12.25
CA ASN A 710 -53.49 14.36 10.97
C ASN A 710 -52.99 15.25 9.81
N SER A 711 -52.22 14.69 8.87
CA SER A 711 -51.91 15.33 7.58
C SER A 711 -51.48 14.33 6.51
N LEU A 712 -51.43 14.78 5.24
CA LEU A 712 -50.84 13.99 4.14
C LEU A 712 -49.45 13.43 4.53
N VAL A 713 -48.60 14.23 5.18
CA VAL A 713 -47.24 13.80 5.56
C VAL A 713 -47.29 12.61 6.52
N THR A 714 -48.18 12.67 7.51
CA THR A 714 -48.40 11.56 8.47
C THR A 714 -48.90 10.31 7.75
N SER A 715 -49.81 10.45 6.77
CA SER A 715 -50.31 9.31 6.00
C SER A 715 -49.23 8.62 5.14
N LEU A 716 -48.21 9.37 4.72
CA LEU A 716 -47.14 8.87 3.86
C LEU A 716 -46.00 8.20 4.65
N PHE A 717 -45.50 8.86 5.70
CA PHE A 717 -44.26 8.46 6.38
C PHE A 717 -44.47 7.80 7.74
N SER A 718 -45.61 8.01 8.41
CA SER A 718 -45.78 7.54 9.78
C SER A 718 -46.10 6.05 9.83
N GLY A 719 -45.28 5.31 10.57
CA GLY A 719 -45.55 3.94 11.00
C GLY A 719 -45.68 3.86 12.52
N GLN A 720 -45.85 2.65 13.06
CA GLN A 720 -45.98 2.41 14.50
C GLN A 720 -45.03 1.31 14.95
N LEU A 721 -44.31 1.54 16.05
CA LEU A 721 -43.48 0.56 16.75
C LEU A 721 -44.19 0.06 18.01
N ARG A 722 -43.88 -1.17 18.42
CA ARG A 722 -44.22 -1.71 19.74
C ARG A 722 -42.94 -1.95 20.53
N SER A 723 -42.84 -1.32 21.70
CA SER A 723 -41.79 -1.50 22.70
C SER A 723 -42.32 -2.37 23.84
N ARG A 724 -41.78 -3.59 23.97
CA ARG A 724 -42.18 -4.57 24.99
C ARG A 724 -41.12 -4.67 26.08
N LEU A 725 -41.49 -4.39 27.32
CA LEU A 725 -40.62 -4.49 28.49
C LEU A 725 -40.95 -5.74 29.30
N ILE A 726 -39.99 -6.67 29.39
CA ILE A 726 -40.15 -7.98 30.05
C ILE A 726 -39.36 -7.99 31.36
N CYS A 727 -40.03 -8.26 32.48
CA CYS A 727 -39.33 -8.43 33.76
C CYS A 727 -38.53 -9.73 33.77
N ARG A 728 -37.23 -9.69 34.09
CA ARG A 728 -36.41 -10.92 34.13
C ARG A 728 -36.78 -11.86 35.29
N LYS A 729 -37.43 -11.34 36.35
CA LYS A 729 -37.84 -12.07 37.56
C LYS A 729 -39.19 -12.78 37.39
N CYS A 730 -40.30 -12.04 37.15
CA CYS A 730 -41.65 -12.63 37.03
C CYS A 730 -42.08 -12.94 35.59
N LYS A 731 -41.31 -12.52 34.58
CA LYS A 731 -41.62 -12.66 33.15
C LYS A 731 -42.88 -11.92 32.67
N THR A 732 -43.53 -11.11 33.52
CA THR A 732 -44.60 -10.20 33.10
C THR A 732 -44.06 -9.20 32.06
N SER A 733 -44.82 -8.99 30.99
CA SER A 733 -44.47 -8.03 29.94
C SER A 733 -45.50 -6.91 29.83
N SER A 734 -45.02 -5.69 29.60
CA SER A 734 -45.85 -4.51 29.29
C SER A 734 -45.46 -3.96 27.93
N SER A 735 -46.44 -3.66 27.08
CA SER A 735 -46.25 -3.12 25.73
C SER A 735 -46.62 -1.62 25.69
N VAL A 736 -45.80 -0.82 25.03
CA VAL A 736 -46.04 0.60 24.72
C VAL A 736 -45.91 0.79 23.21
N PHE A 737 -46.75 1.61 22.61
CA PHE A 737 -46.80 1.85 21.18
C PHE A 737 -46.45 3.29 20.84
N GLU A 738 -45.54 3.50 19.90
CA GLU A 738 -44.99 4.81 19.54
C GLU A 738 -44.97 4.96 18.01
N ALA A 739 -45.28 6.16 17.51
CA ALA A 739 -45.19 6.46 16.08
C ALA A 739 -43.74 6.73 15.66
N PHE A 740 -43.39 6.41 14.40
CA PHE A 740 -42.08 6.70 13.83
C PHE A 740 -42.20 7.22 12.38
N THR A 741 -41.26 8.06 11.95
CA THR A 741 -41.14 8.55 10.55
C THR A 741 -39.97 7.94 9.80
N SER A 742 -38.94 7.49 10.52
CA SER A 742 -37.80 6.75 9.97
C SER A 742 -37.37 5.63 10.93
N LEU A 743 -36.89 4.52 10.37
CA LEU A 743 -36.45 3.36 11.13
C LEU A 743 -34.91 3.32 11.20
N SER A 744 -34.35 3.58 12.38
CA SER A 744 -32.89 3.63 12.57
C SER A 744 -32.34 2.28 13.03
N LEU A 745 -31.73 1.53 12.11
CA LEU A 745 -31.27 0.16 12.30
C LEU A 745 -29.82 0.08 12.79
N PRO A 746 -29.52 -0.77 13.79
CA PRO A 746 -28.15 -1.01 14.23
C PRO A 746 -27.38 -1.85 13.19
N ILE A 747 -26.17 -1.39 12.86
CA ILE A 747 -25.25 -2.13 11.98
C ILE A 747 -24.30 -3.02 12.80
N GLY A 748 -24.35 -2.98 14.13
CA GLY A 748 -23.50 -3.78 15.00
C GLY A 748 -22.01 -3.44 14.83
N PHE A 749 -21.52 -2.48 15.62
CA PHE A 749 -20.11 -2.47 15.98
C PHE A 749 -19.89 -3.68 16.86
N GLU A 750 -19.47 -4.79 16.26
CA GLU A 750 -19.08 -5.94 17.03
C GLU A 750 -17.82 -5.54 17.79
N ASN A 751 -17.82 -5.70 19.12
CA ASN A 751 -16.69 -5.39 19.99
C ASN A 751 -15.56 -6.42 19.80
N VAL A 752 -15.19 -6.69 18.54
CA VAL A 752 -14.24 -7.72 18.13
C VAL A 752 -13.22 -7.13 17.17
N GLU A 753 -11.97 -7.53 17.31
CA GLU A 753 -10.86 -7.16 16.44
C GLU A 753 -10.26 -8.38 15.77
N LEU A 754 -9.63 -8.15 14.61
CA LEU A 754 -8.90 -9.17 13.89
C LEU A 754 -7.44 -9.14 14.34
N TYR A 755 -6.96 -10.26 14.86
CA TYR A 755 -5.56 -10.47 15.23
C TYR A 755 -4.94 -11.53 14.34
N GLN A 756 -3.71 -11.29 13.89
CA GLN A 756 -2.91 -12.24 13.14
C GLN A 756 -1.63 -12.54 13.91
N ILE A 757 -1.28 -13.81 14.02
CA ILE A 757 -0.07 -14.27 14.71
C ILE A 757 0.65 -15.32 13.88
N ILE A 758 1.98 -15.25 13.85
CA ILE A 758 2.84 -16.19 13.12
C ILE A 758 3.41 -17.19 14.11
N VAL A 759 3.12 -18.47 13.92
CA VAL A 759 3.66 -19.57 14.73
C VAL A 759 4.94 -20.09 14.06
N VAL A 760 6.05 -20.03 14.79
CA VAL A 760 7.37 -20.49 14.33
C VAL A 760 7.73 -21.75 15.11
N ARG A 761 7.90 -22.87 14.39
CA ARG A 761 8.32 -24.15 14.97
C ARG A 761 9.84 -24.32 14.90
N ARG A 762 10.39 -25.11 15.81
CA ARG A 762 11.84 -25.43 15.90
C ARG A 762 12.30 -26.51 14.91
N ASP A 763 11.36 -27.23 14.29
CA ASP A 763 11.67 -28.28 13.31
C ASP A 763 12.15 -27.75 11.95
N GLY A 764 12.18 -26.41 11.78
CA GLY A 764 12.54 -25.78 10.52
C GLY A 764 11.39 -25.80 9.50
N SER A 765 10.16 -26.14 9.89
CA SER A 765 9.01 -25.98 8.99
C SER A 765 8.73 -24.50 8.67
N VAL A 766 8.06 -24.25 7.54
CA VAL A 766 7.64 -22.89 7.17
C VAL A 766 6.68 -22.35 8.25
N PRO A 767 6.93 -21.15 8.81
CA PRO A 767 6.04 -20.55 9.80
C PRO A 767 4.62 -20.43 9.27
N ARG A 768 3.63 -20.71 10.12
CA ARG A 768 2.21 -20.62 9.74
C ARG A 768 1.53 -19.46 10.45
N ARG A 769 0.80 -18.64 9.70
CA ARG A 769 0.00 -17.53 10.21
C ARG A 769 -1.41 -17.98 10.49
N TYR A 770 -1.93 -17.61 11.65
CA TYR A 770 -3.30 -17.89 12.05
C TYR A 770 -4.07 -16.58 12.27
N GLY A 771 -5.34 -16.58 11.87
CA GLY A 771 -6.23 -15.43 12.03
C GLY A 771 -7.25 -15.68 13.15
N PHE A 772 -7.47 -14.68 13.98
CA PHE A 772 -8.41 -14.75 15.09
C PHE A 772 -9.31 -13.51 15.12
N ARG A 773 -10.62 -13.71 15.33
CA ARG A 773 -11.60 -12.64 15.56
C ARG A 773 -12.02 -12.67 17.02
N LEU A 774 -11.47 -11.77 17.83
CA LEU A 774 -11.55 -11.83 19.29
C LEU A 774 -12.10 -10.53 19.89
N PRO A 775 -12.77 -10.59 21.06
CA PRO A 775 -13.17 -9.38 21.76
C PRO A 775 -12.00 -8.48 22.14
N ARG A 776 -12.20 -7.16 22.18
CA ARG A 776 -11.15 -6.18 22.53
C ARG A 776 -10.56 -6.40 23.93
N GLU A 777 -11.35 -6.94 24.84
CA GLU A 777 -11.00 -7.29 26.22
C GLU A 777 -10.25 -8.63 26.37
N CYS A 778 -9.96 -9.35 25.28
CA CYS A 778 -9.24 -10.62 25.34
C CYS A 778 -7.82 -10.45 25.91
N THR A 779 -7.42 -11.29 26.86
CA THR A 779 -6.08 -11.27 27.46
C THR A 779 -5.06 -12.06 26.63
N ILE A 780 -3.77 -11.76 26.80
CA ILE A 780 -2.67 -12.51 26.17
C ILE A 780 -2.72 -14.00 26.54
N GLY A 781 -3.04 -14.35 27.79
CA GLY A 781 -3.15 -15.75 28.25
C GLY A 781 -4.26 -16.53 27.57
N THR A 782 -5.42 -15.90 27.37
CA THR A 782 -6.54 -16.51 26.62
C THR A 782 -6.18 -16.68 25.15
N PHE A 783 -5.57 -15.64 24.56
CA PHE A 783 -5.09 -15.68 23.18
C PHE A 783 -4.06 -16.78 22.95
N LYS A 784 -3.09 -16.94 23.86
CA LYS A 784 -2.09 -18.01 23.84
C LYS A 784 -2.72 -19.40 23.86
N GLY A 785 -3.80 -19.61 24.64
CA GLY A 785 -4.56 -20.85 24.64
C GLY A 785 -5.22 -21.16 23.29
N LEU A 786 -5.83 -20.15 22.65
CA LEU A 786 -6.45 -20.30 21.33
C LEU A 786 -5.40 -20.61 20.23
N VAL A 787 -4.23 -19.98 20.32
CA VAL A 787 -3.11 -20.25 19.41
C VAL A 787 -2.57 -21.66 19.60
N ALA A 788 -2.48 -22.15 20.84
CA ALA A 788 -2.07 -23.52 21.14
C ALA A 788 -3.04 -24.54 20.50
N GLU A 789 -4.34 -24.35 20.67
CA GLU A 789 -5.38 -25.20 20.08
C GLU A 789 -5.33 -25.18 18.55
N ALA A 790 -5.25 -24.00 17.93
CA ALA A 790 -5.23 -23.87 16.47
C ALA A 790 -3.95 -24.43 15.84
N SER A 791 -2.80 -24.27 16.52
CA SER A 791 -1.50 -24.72 16.00
C SER A 791 -1.16 -26.17 16.34
N GLY A 792 -1.90 -26.81 17.25
CA GLY A 792 -1.60 -28.14 17.77
C GLY A 792 -0.32 -28.22 18.61
N VAL A 793 0.21 -27.07 19.06
CA VAL A 793 1.39 -27.00 19.95
C VAL A 793 0.91 -26.79 21.38
N ASN A 794 1.58 -27.41 22.35
CA ASN A 794 1.19 -27.27 23.75
C ASN A 794 1.27 -25.80 24.22
N LYS A 795 0.31 -25.36 25.04
CA LYS A 795 0.25 -23.98 25.58
C LYS A 795 1.53 -23.62 26.33
N GLU A 796 2.07 -24.53 27.16
CA GLU A 796 3.31 -24.28 27.91
C GLU A 796 4.55 -24.25 27.02
N ALA A 797 4.49 -24.88 25.85
CA ALA A 797 5.57 -24.90 24.86
C ALA A 797 5.53 -23.69 23.90
N LEU A 798 4.71 -22.67 24.18
CA LEU A 798 4.62 -21.46 23.37
C LEU A 798 5.00 -20.21 24.18
N THR A 799 5.71 -19.29 23.53
CA THR A 799 5.87 -17.91 24.02
C THR A 799 5.44 -16.91 22.97
N ILE A 800 4.67 -15.89 23.38
CA ILE A 800 4.25 -14.79 22.49
C ILE A 800 5.25 -13.64 22.59
N GLN A 801 5.75 -13.19 21.44
CA GLN A 801 6.69 -12.08 21.31
C GLN A 801 6.18 -11.05 20.31
N CYS A 802 6.36 -9.77 20.64
CA CYS A 802 6.10 -8.66 19.75
C CYS A 802 7.40 -8.26 19.04
N LEU A 803 7.46 -8.48 17.74
CA LEU A 803 8.60 -8.05 16.91
C LEU A 803 8.18 -6.87 16.03
N SER A 804 9.16 -6.05 15.66
CA SER A 804 8.96 -5.01 14.65
C SER A 804 8.56 -5.63 13.29
N LYS A 805 8.08 -4.80 12.35
CA LYS A 805 7.80 -5.27 10.96
C LYS A 805 9.01 -5.91 10.27
N ARG A 806 10.24 -5.61 10.72
CA ARG A 806 11.50 -6.13 10.20
C ARG A 806 12.08 -7.29 11.04
N GLY A 807 11.35 -7.79 12.04
CA GLY A 807 11.76 -8.94 12.87
C GLY A 807 12.58 -8.63 14.12
N TYR A 808 12.98 -7.37 14.34
CA TYR A 808 13.75 -6.98 15.53
C TYR A 808 12.90 -6.96 16.81
N PHE A 809 13.52 -7.33 17.94
CA PHE A 809 12.97 -7.05 19.27
C PHE A 809 12.80 -5.54 19.45
N MET A 810 11.62 -5.13 19.93
CA MET A 810 11.38 -3.72 20.22
C MET A 810 11.94 -3.36 21.59
N PHE A 811 12.66 -2.24 21.70
CA PHE A 811 13.21 -1.72 22.97
C PHE A 811 12.13 -1.40 24.02
N GLN A 812 10.86 -1.26 23.59
CA GLN A 812 9.68 -1.10 24.43
C GLN A 812 8.76 -2.30 24.21
N ASN A 813 9.16 -3.47 24.67
CA ASN A 813 8.26 -4.61 24.72
C ASN A 813 7.43 -4.45 26.01
N PRO A 814 6.09 -4.23 25.96
CA PRO A 814 5.27 -4.48 27.15
C PRO A 814 5.56 -5.92 27.56
N SER A 815 5.61 -6.22 28.86
CA SER A 815 5.93 -7.57 29.33
C SER A 815 4.90 -8.57 28.81
N THR A 816 5.13 -9.15 27.61
CA THR A 816 4.32 -10.22 27.01
C THR A 816 4.38 -11.51 27.83
N THR A 817 5.18 -11.50 28.89
CA THR A 817 5.23 -12.48 29.97
C THR A 817 4.05 -12.38 30.94
N ASP A 818 3.34 -11.25 31.00
CA ASP A 818 2.15 -11.07 31.84
C ASP A 818 0.89 -11.48 31.05
N GLU A 819 0.35 -12.65 31.39
CA GLU A 819 -0.80 -13.27 30.71
C GLU A 819 -2.13 -12.52 30.94
N GLU A 820 -2.22 -11.59 31.91
CA GLU A 820 -3.45 -10.85 32.26
C GLU A 820 -3.64 -9.55 31.45
N VAL A 821 -2.63 -9.14 30.68
CA VAL A 821 -2.68 -7.91 29.91
C VAL A 821 -3.66 -8.03 28.71
N PRO A 822 -4.53 -7.03 28.47
CA PRO A 822 -5.42 -7.02 27.30
C PRO A 822 -4.63 -6.91 25.98
N LEU A 823 -5.06 -7.64 24.95
CA LEU A 823 -4.45 -7.62 23.62
C LEU A 823 -4.47 -6.22 22.97
N SER A 824 -5.43 -5.38 23.35
CA SER A 824 -5.54 -3.99 22.90
C SER A 824 -4.38 -3.08 23.34
N SER A 825 -3.55 -3.53 24.28
CA SER A 825 -2.35 -2.81 24.73
C SER A 825 -1.13 -2.98 23.80
N VAL A 826 -1.20 -3.91 22.85
CA VAL A 826 -0.12 -4.17 21.90
C VAL A 826 0.09 -2.92 21.01
N PRO A 827 1.33 -2.41 20.89
CA PRO A 827 1.60 -1.21 20.10
C PRO A 827 1.15 -1.32 18.64
N SER A 828 0.54 -0.26 18.13
CA SER A 828 0.12 -0.18 16.72
C SER A 828 1.32 -0.33 15.78
N GLY A 829 1.35 -1.42 15.01
CA GLY A 829 2.42 -1.75 14.06
C GLY A 829 3.38 -2.86 14.46
N ALA A 830 3.25 -3.42 15.68
CA ALA A 830 3.96 -4.63 16.09
C ALA A 830 3.37 -5.87 15.38
N ARG A 831 4.22 -6.88 15.11
CA ARG A 831 3.79 -8.21 14.64
C ARG A 831 3.90 -9.21 15.78
N LEU A 832 2.87 -10.03 15.93
CA LEU A 832 2.81 -11.08 16.94
C LEU A 832 3.44 -12.37 16.39
N TYR A 833 4.36 -12.93 17.16
CA TYR A 833 4.98 -14.22 16.90
C TYR A 833 4.76 -15.15 18.09
N ALA A 834 4.37 -16.39 17.82
CA ALA A 834 4.37 -17.48 18.79
C ALA A 834 5.57 -18.38 18.49
N LEU A 835 6.57 -18.36 19.37
CA LEU A 835 7.78 -19.17 19.23
C LEU A 835 7.62 -20.48 20.00
N HIS A 836 7.89 -21.61 19.33
CA HIS A 836 7.87 -22.94 19.94
C HIS A 836 9.10 -23.13 20.83
N LEU A 837 8.88 -23.46 22.10
CA LEU A 837 9.90 -23.75 23.10
C LEU A 837 10.29 -25.23 23.11
N PRO A 838 11.46 -25.61 23.64
CA PRO A 838 11.80 -27.01 23.86
C PRO A 838 10.87 -27.67 24.90
N GLU A 839 10.18 -28.75 24.52
CA GLU A 839 9.30 -29.49 25.45
C GLU A 839 10.09 -30.30 26.48
N ASP A 840 11.27 -30.80 26.10
CA ASP A 840 12.10 -31.70 26.92
C ASP A 840 13.02 -30.97 27.92
N THR A 841 13.19 -29.64 27.78
CA THR A 841 14.14 -28.86 28.60
C THR A 841 13.58 -27.50 29.02
N PRO A 842 13.50 -27.18 30.32
CA PRO A 842 13.05 -25.87 30.79
C PRO A 842 14.07 -24.75 30.54
N GLU A 843 15.34 -25.10 30.32
CA GLU A 843 16.44 -24.16 30.08
C GLU A 843 16.61 -23.91 28.56
N TRP A 844 16.29 -22.70 28.12
CA TRP A 844 16.43 -22.27 26.72
C TRP A 844 16.98 -20.84 26.63
N ARG A 845 17.53 -20.49 25.46
CA ARG A 845 18.06 -19.16 25.15
C ARG A 845 17.57 -18.67 23.79
N VAL A 846 17.54 -17.36 23.63
CA VAL A 846 17.37 -16.73 22.32
C VAL A 846 18.73 -16.65 21.63
N ALA A 847 18.78 -17.13 20.39
CA ALA A 847 19.91 -16.92 19.49
C ALA A 847 19.53 -15.92 18.38
N ILE A 848 20.37 -14.92 18.12
CA ILE A 848 20.08 -13.84 17.15
C ILE A 848 21.10 -13.86 16.01
N HIS A 849 20.64 -13.74 14.77
CA HIS A 849 21.53 -13.59 13.62
C HIS A 849 22.22 -12.23 13.64
N ARG A 850 23.54 -12.27 13.50
CA ARG A 850 24.39 -11.09 13.59
C ARG A 850 25.28 -10.99 12.36
N LYS A 851 25.26 -9.82 11.72
CA LYS A 851 26.13 -9.48 10.61
C LYS A 851 27.17 -8.48 11.10
N LEU A 852 28.44 -8.84 10.94
CA LEU A 852 29.58 -7.99 11.22
C LEU A 852 29.96 -7.27 9.91
N GLN A 853 29.49 -6.03 9.71
CA GLN A 853 29.85 -5.24 8.54
C GLN A 853 31.00 -4.31 8.86
N TYR A 854 32.13 -4.44 8.16
CA TYR A 854 33.20 -3.45 8.27
C TYR A 854 32.73 -2.11 7.70
N ASN A 855 32.95 -1.02 8.44
CA ASN A 855 32.88 0.31 7.85
C ASN A 855 33.99 0.41 6.78
N TYR A 856 33.70 1.03 5.64
CA TYR A 856 34.62 1.21 4.50
C TYR A 856 35.95 1.92 4.85
N GLU A 857 36.11 2.36 6.09
CA GLU A 857 37.23 3.14 6.60
C GLU A 857 37.81 2.49 7.88
N PRO A 858 38.57 1.37 7.78
CA PRO A 858 39.17 0.73 8.94
C PRO A 858 40.43 1.50 9.35
N TYR A 859 40.25 2.64 10.03
CA TYR A 859 41.31 3.30 10.78
C TYR A 859 40.79 3.74 12.15
N PHE A 860 41.72 4.03 13.07
CA PHE A 860 41.45 4.15 14.50
C PHE A 860 40.35 5.17 14.88
N LEU A 861 40.05 6.13 14.01
CA LEU A 861 38.87 6.99 14.12
C LEU A 861 37.58 6.18 13.86
N GLY A 862 37.14 5.45 14.88
CA GLY A 862 35.93 4.65 14.90
C GLY A 862 36.23 3.16 14.93
N SER A 863 37.43 2.75 15.32
CA SER A 863 37.87 1.34 15.23
C SER A 863 37.17 0.36 16.17
N THR A 864 36.64 0.82 17.31
CA THR A 864 35.69 0.02 18.10
C THR A 864 34.27 0.04 17.50
N GLY A 865 34.00 0.93 16.54
CA GLY A 865 32.91 0.85 15.56
C GLY A 865 33.39 0.32 14.20
N GLY A 866 34.56 -0.33 14.15
CA GLY A 866 35.14 -0.93 12.94
C GLY A 866 34.29 -2.05 12.37
N PHE A 867 33.29 -2.49 13.14
CA PHE A 867 32.17 -3.28 12.70
C PHE A 867 30.88 -2.56 13.08
N VAL A 868 30.00 -2.33 12.11
CA VAL A 868 28.59 -2.12 12.38
C VAL A 868 28.00 -3.51 12.64
N VAL A 869 27.71 -3.77 13.90
CA VAL A 869 26.94 -4.95 14.29
C VAL A 869 25.48 -4.68 13.93
N SER A 870 24.98 -5.40 12.94
CA SER A 870 23.56 -5.39 12.61
C SER A 870 22.96 -6.74 12.95
N GLN A 871 21.88 -6.70 13.75
CA GLN A 871 21.01 -7.84 13.91
C GLN A 871 20.14 -7.95 12.65
N PHE A 872 19.76 -9.15 12.27
CA PHE A 872 18.82 -9.40 11.18
C PHE A 872 18.08 -10.72 11.41
N GLY A 873 17.06 -10.96 10.58
CA GLY A 873 16.34 -12.22 10.61
C GLY A 873 15.44 -12.42 11.83
N LEU A 874 14.81 -13.60 11.89
CA LEU A 874 13.98 -14.02 13.02
C LEU A 874 14.86 -14.60 14.15
N PRO A 875 14.56 -14.29 15.42
CA PRO A 875 15.27 -14.91 16.54
C PRO A 875 14.98 -16.41 16.60
N LEU A 876 16.00 -17.20 16.92
CA LEU A 876 15.92 -18.65 17.11
C LEU A 876 15.82 -18.99 18.60
N ILE A 877 15.15 -20.09 18.93
CA ILE A 877 15.08 -20.60 20.30
C ILE A 877 15.92 -21.86 20.38
N VAL A 878 16.98 -21.82 21.17
CA VAL A 878 17.91 -22.95 21.33
C VAL A 878 17.80 -23.56 22.73
N PRO A 879 17.81 -24.90 22.86
CA PRO A 879 17.86 -25.56 24.15
C PRO A 879 19.24 -25.34 24.75
N CYS A 880 19.31 -25.01 26.03
CA CYS A 880 20.57 -24.77 26.74
C CYS A 880 20.61 -25.47 28.10
N PRO A 881 20.41 -26.80 28.18
CA PRO A 881 20.65 -27.53 29.42
C PRO A 881 22.13 -27.43 29.82
N SER A 882 22.41 -27.50 31.12
CA SER A 882 23.77 -27.38 31.68
C SER A 882 24.86 -28.28 31.07
N ASP A 883 24.49 -29.41 30.45
CA ASP A 883 25.39 -30.40 29.85
C ASP A 883 25.48 -30.35 28.31
N ILE A 884 24.81 -29.41 27.64
CA ILE A 884 24.79 -29.33 26.18
C ILE A 884 26.19 -29.20 25.57
N THR A 885 26.44 -29.99 24.53
CA THR A 885 27.68 -29.90 23.76
C THR A 885 27.57 -28.84 22.68
N GLY A 886 28.71 -28.26 22.29
CA GLY A 886 28.75 -27.30 21.19
C GLY A 886 28.23 -27.91 19.88
N LYS A 887 28.53 -29.18 19.60
CA LYS A 887 28.01 -29.91 18.43
C LYS A 887 26.47 -29.94 18.42
N GLU A 888 25.82 -30.32 19.51
CA GLU A 888 24.35 -30.38 19.60
C GLU A 888 23.72 -29.00 19.37
N LEU A 889 24.32 -27.94 19.92
CA LEU A 889 23.84 -26.58 19.75
C LEU A 889 23.94 -26.11 18.28
N TYR A 890 25.05 -26.41 17.59
CA TYR A 890 25.22 -26.11 16.17
C TYR A 890 24.25 -26.90 15.29
N GLU A 891 24.01 -28.18 15.60
CA GLU A 891 23.05 -29.03 14.87
C GLU A 891 21.60 -28.53 15.04
N ASP A 892 21.22 -28.07 16.24
CA ASP A 892 19.89 -27.49 16.50
C ASP A 892 19.68 -26.19 15.73
N VAL A 893 20.66 -25.26 15.78
CA VAL A 893 20.62 -24.02 15.01
C VAL A 893 20.55 -24.30 13.51
N MET A 894 21.40 -25.21 13.00
CA MET A 894 21.34 -25.64 11.60
C MET A 894 19.95 -26.18 11.24
N SER A 895 19.34 -27.02 12.08
CA SER A 895 18.02 -27.62 11.84
C SER A 895 16.93 -26.55 11.67
N GLN A 896 16.90 -25.55 12.55
CA GLN A 896 15.96 -24.43 12.45
C GLN A 896 16.16 -23.59 11.18
N MET A 897 17.40 -23.53 10.68
CA MET A 897 17.78 -22.72 9.52
C MET A 897 17.66 -23.44 8.17
N ARG A 898 17.52 -24.78 8.15
CA ARG A 898 17.51 -25.59 6.91
C ARG A 898 16.55 -25.06 5.85
N ARG A 899 15.42 -24.46 6.25
CA ARG A 899 14.38 -23.95 5.35
C ARG A 899 14.77 -22.72 4.54
N PHE A 900 15.74 -21.95 5.02
CA PHE A 900 16.20 -20.71 4.36
C PHE A 900 17.70 -20.75 4.08
N MET A 901 18.29 -21.95 4.11
CA MET A 901 19.66 -22.19 3.68
C MET A 901 19.67 -23.03 2.41
N ASP A 902 20.27 -22.49 1.36
CA ASP A 902 20.56 -23.24 0.15
C ASP A 902 21.68 -24.25 0.43
N MET A 903 21.28 -25.51 0.58
CA MET A 903 22.18 -26.65 0.76
C MET A 903 22.59 -27.29 -0.57
N SER A 904 22.03 -26.83 -1.70
CA SER A 904 22.46 -27.24 -3.01
C SER A 904 23.81 -26.58 -3.30
N SER A 905 24.84 -27.37 -3.58
CA SER A 905 26.09 -26.82 -4.08
C SER A 905 25.77 -26.11 -5.40
N PRO A 906 26.11 -24.81 -5.58
CA PRO A 906 25.91 -24.18 -6.86
C PRO A 906 26.64 -25.00 -7.91
N SER A 907 25.90 -25.54 -8.89
CA SER A 907 26.45 -26.32 -10.01
C SER A 907 27.23 -25.45 -11.00
N ILE A 908 27.67 -24.26 -10.58
CA ILE A 908 28.50 -23.32 -11.33
C ILE A 908 29.97 -23.66 -11.07
N SER A 909 30.36 -24.84 -11.54
CA SER A 909 31.78 -25.17 -11.71
C SER A 909 32.30 -24.40 -12.91
N SER A 910 32.90 -23.22 -12.71
CA SER A 910 33.59 -22.59 -13.83
C SER A 910 34.78 -21.64 -13.52
N ARG A 911 35.11 -21.34 -12.26
CA ARG A 911 36.43 -20.82 -11.88
C ARG A 911 36.90 -21.44 -10.57
N ALA A 912 38.15 -21.90 -10.54
CA ALA A 912 38.76 -22.62 -9.43
C ALA A 912 38.91 -21.74 -8.18
N HIS A 913 38.05 -21.95 -7.18
CA HIS A 913 38.32 -22.18 -5.75
C HIS A 913 36.92 -22.31 -5.13
N ASP A 914 36.50 -23.50 -4.73
CA ASP A 914 35.24 -23.61 -3.98
C ASP A 914 35.48 -22.96 -2.61
N PRO A 915 34.80 -21.85 -2.24
CA PRO A 915 34.96 -21.27 -0.92
C PRO A 915 34.47 -22.21 0.18
N SER A 916 33.78 -23.31 -0.18
CA SER A 916 33.42 -24.39 0.74
C SER A 916 34.63 -25.06 1.41
N GLU A 917 35.82 -24.98 0.80
CA GLU A 917 37.05 -25.52 1.39
C GLU A 917 37.53 -24.73 2.63
N ASN A 918 37.00 -23.52 2.86
CA ASN A 918 37.30 -22.66 4.02
C ASN A 918 36.14 -22.56 5.02
N ILE A 919 35.18 -23.49 4.99
CA ILE A 919 34.13 -23.54 6.02
C ILE A 919 34.73 -24.16 7.29
N SER A 920 34.96 -23.36 8.32
CA SER A 920 35.44 -23.85 9.62
C SER A 920 34.50 -24.92 10.17
N PHE A 921 35.00 -26.15 10.29
CA PHE A 921 34.30 -27.30 10.87
C PHE A 921 32.95 -27.69 10.20
N GLY A 922 32.69 -27.25 8.96
CA GLY A 922 31.52 -27.67 8.19
C GLY A 922 30.22 -26.86 8.38
N TYR A 923 30.25 -25.73 9.12
CA TYR A 923 29.08 -24.87 9.34
C TYR A 923 29.23 -23.47 8.71
N PRO A 924 28.18 -22.88 8.07
CA PRO A 924 28.25 -21.57 7.41
C PRO A 924 28.32 -20.36 8.36
N PHE A 925 28.28 -20.59 9.66
CA PHE A 925 28.29 -19.59 10.72
C PHE A 925 29.10 -20.09 11.93
N SER A 926 29.38 -19.18 12.86
CA SER A 926 29.94 -19.47 14.18
C SER A 926 28.98 -19.01 15.28
N LEU A 927 28.83 -19.79 16.35
CA LEU A 927 28.05 -19.41 17.51
C LEU A 927 28.95 -18.71 18.53
N CYS A 928 28.53 -17.53 18.98
CA CYS A 928 29.34 -16.66 19.84
C CYS A 928 28.57 -16.25 21.09
N LEU A 929 29.24 -16.24 22.25
CA LEU A 929 28.66 -15.76 23.51
C LEU A 929 28.69 -14.23 23.56
N VAL A 930 27.52 -13.60 23.75
CA VAL A 930 27.35 -12.15 23.73
C VAL A 930 26.61 -11.64 24.97
N ASP A 931 26.76 -10.36 25.28
CA ASP A 931 26.02 -9.68 26.36
C ASP A 931 24.62 -9.23 25.89
N GLU A 932 23.87 -8.56 26.77
CA GLU A 932 22.52 -8.04 26.52
C GLU A 932 22.43 -7.05 25.35
N THR A 933 23.55 -6.45 24.94
CA THR A 933 23.61 -5.54 23.79
C THR A 933 23.77 -6.27 22.46
N TRP A 934 24.10 -7.57 22.50
CA TRP A 934 24.42 -8.43 21.35
C TRP A 934 25.67 -8.00 20.54
N GLU A 935 26.36 -6.95 20.98
CA GLU A 935 27.52 -6.38 20.31
C GLU A 935 28.85 -6.93 20.86
N TRP A 936 28.92 -7.14 22.17
CA TRP A 936 30.14 -7.50 22.90
C TRP A 936 30.06 -8.88 23.53
N CYS A 937 31.22 -9.48 23.82
CA CYS A 937 31.29 -10.75 24.53
C CYS A 937 30.76 -10.64 25.96
N GLY A 938 29.86 -11.54 26.36
CA GLY A 938 29.31 -11.58 27.73
C GLY A 938 30.25 -12.17 28.79
N GLN A 939 31.37 -12.78 28.38
CA GLN A 939 32.34 -13.44 29.27
C GLN A 939 33.65 -12.67 29.44
N CYS A 940 34.15 -12.03 28.39
CA CYS A 940 35.48 -11.43 28.41
C CYS A 940 35.47 -10.06 29.09
N PRO A 941 36.56 -9.68 29.78
CA PRO A 941 36.75 -8.30 30.21
C PRO A 941 36.67 -7.33 29.01
N ALA A 942 36.08 -6.15 29.23
CA ALA A 942 35.87 -5.15 28.17
C ALA A 942 37.16 -4.77 27.42
N LEU A 943 38.30 -4.77 28.11
CA LEU A 943 39.62 -4.44 27.55
C LEU A 943 40.16 -5.47 26.55
N ARG A 944 39.53 -6.64 26.43
CA ARG A 944 39.87 -7.65 25.41
C ARG A 944 39.25 -7.33 24.04
N PHE A 945 38.31 -6.38 23.97
CA PHE A 945 37.58 -6.01 22.74
C PHE A 945 36.98 -7.22 22.00
N CYS A 946 36.59 -8.25 22.75
CA CYS A 946 36.06 -9.49 22.20
C CYS A 946 34.61 -9.27 21.75
N ARG A 947 34.29 -9.59 20.48
CA ARG A 947 32.93 -9.53 19.91
C ARG A 947 32.06 -10.72 20.27
N GLY A 948 32.65 -11.73 20.88
CA GLY A 948 31.98 -12.93 21.36
C GLY A 948 32.96 -14.09 21.35
N CYS A 949 32.98 -14.87 22.42
CA CYS A 949 33.78 -16.10 22.43
C CYS A 949 33.06 -17.17 21.61
N ALA A 950 33.75 -17.71 20.61
CA ALA A 950 33.21 -18.77 19.78
C ALA A 950 33.02 -20.05 20.61
N ILE A 951 31.82 -20.61 20.53
CA ILE A 951 31.48 -21.93 21.04
C ILE A 951 32.09 -22.94 20.06
N ARG A 952 32.83 -23.93 20.57
CA ARG A 952 33.47 -24.92 19.69
C ARG A 952 32.41 -25.86 19.10
N PRO A 953 32.41 -26.12 17.78
CA PRO A 953 31.45 -27.04 17.15
C PRO A 953 31.89 -28.51 17.31
N ASP A 954 32.27 -28.91 18.52
CA ASP A 954 32.73 -30.25 18.85
C ASP A 954 31.94 -30.81 20.05
N SER A 955 32.27 -32.03 20.48
CA SER A 955 31.60 -32.67 21.62
C SER A 955 31.99 -32.09 22.99
N SER A 956 32.69 -30.95 23.05
CA SER A 956 32.95 -30.27 24.32
C SER A 956 31.70 -29.53 24.82
N GLN A 957 31.59 -29.38 26.15
CA GLN A 957 30.50 -28.63 26.77
C GLN A 957 30.55 -27.16 26.38
N ALA A 958 29.40 -26.61 25.97
CA ALA A 958 29.29 -25.22 25.51
C ALA A 958 29.50 -24.19 26.63
N ASN A 959 29.19 -24.55 27.89
CA ASN A 959 29.39 -23.73 29.09
C ASN A 959 28.86 -22.28 28.93
N ILE A 960 27.54 -22.13 28.77
CA ILE A 960 26.87 -20.85 28.53
C ILE A 960 26.46 -20.21 29.87
N PRO A 961 27.03 -19.06 30.27
CA PRO A 961 26.69 -18.41 31.55
C PRO A 961 25.28 -17.80 31.56
N GLU A 962 24.71 -17.61 32.75
CA GLU A 962 23.34 -17.12 32.91
C GLU A 962 23.10 -15.72 32.32
N ASN A 963 24.13 -14.87 32.28
CA ASN A 963 24.08 -13.50 31.79
C ASN A 963 24.46 -13.35 30.31
N CYS A 964 24.62 -14.46 29.57
CA CYS A 964 25.02 -14.44 28.17
C CYS A 964 23.85 -14.81 27.23
N GLY A 965 23.78 -14.12 26.09
CA GLY A 965 23.02 -14.52 24.90
C GLY A 965 23.91 -15.24 23.87
N ILE A 966 23.30 -15.76 22.81
CA ILE A 966 24.01 -16.45 21.72
C ILE A 966 23.83 -15.68 20.42
N ALA A 967 24.92 -15.31 19.76
CA ALA A 967 24.91 -14.72 18.42
C ALA A 967 25.25 -15.78 17.37
N VAL A 968 24.53 -15.76 16.25
CA VAL A 968 24.83 -16.56 15.05
C VAL A 968 25.60 -15.67 14.07
N ASP A 969 26.93 -15.75 14.11
CA ASP A 969 27.86 -14.97 13.29
C ASP A 969 28.09 -15.66 11.94
N TRP A 970 27.53 -15.10 10.88
CA TRP A 970 27.66 -15.68 9.54
C TRP A 970 29.03 -15.41 8.90
N LEU A 971 29.57 -16.42 8.21
CA LEU A 971 30.69 -16.22 7.29
C LEU A 971 30.22 -15.39 6.09
N PRO A 972 30.92 -14.31 5.67
CA PRO A 972 30.44 -13.41 4.62
C PRO A 972 30.04 -14.11 3.32
N ILE A 973 30.86 -15.05 2.83
CA ILE A 973 30.58 -15.79 1.60
C ILE A 973 29.33 -16.68 1.76
N ALA A 974 29.20 -17.35 2.89
CA ALA A 974 28.05 -18.22 3.15
C ALA A 974 26.76 -17.43 3.36
N LEU A 975 26.82 -16.25 3.97
CA LEU A 975 25.68 -15.34 4.08
C LEU A 975 25.17 -14.92 2.69
N TYR A 976 26.07 -14.61 1.76
CA TYR A 976 25.66 -14.15 0.43
C TYR A 976 25.25 -15.28 -0.52
N LEU A 977 25.82 -16.48 -0.38
CA LEU A 977 25.55 -17.59 -1.29
C LEU A 977 24.50 -18.58 -0.77
N LYS A 978 24.37 -18.74 0.55
CA LYS A 978 23.52 -19.77 1.15
C LYS A 978 22.31 -19.23 1.89
N TYR A 979 22.34 -17.99 2.41
CA TYR A 979 21.20 -17.46 3.17
C TYR A 979 20.13 -16.86 2.25
N ASN A 980 18.92 -17.40 2.32
CA ASN A 980 17.78 -16.90 1.56
C ASN A 980 16.85 -16.07 2.46
N HIS A 981 17.01 -14.75 2.43
CA HIS A 981 16.20 -13.84 3.24
C HIS A 981 14.70 -13.90 2.91
N SER A 982 14.35 -14.23 1.66
CA SER A 982 12.94 -14.33 1.26
C SER A 982 12.28 -15.58 1.84
N GLN A 983 12.98 -16.71 1.79
CA GLN A 983 12.53 -17.95 2.43
C GLN A 983 12.47 -17.82 3.95
N GLU A 984 13.37 -17.07 4.57
CA GLU A 984 13.32 -16.81 6.01
C GLU A 984 12.01 -16.12 6.41
N LEU A 985 11.58 -15.11 5.65
CA LEU A 985 10.35 -14.36 5.89
C LEU A 985 9.10 -15.05 5.32
N ALA A 986 9.26 -16.14 4.57
CA ALA A 986 8.16 -16.92 4.04
C ALA A 986 7.26 -17.42 5.16
N CYS A 987 5.95 -17.35 4.92
CA CYS A 987 4.94 -17.72 5.89
C CYS A 987 3.70 -18.19 5.15
N GLU A 988 3.19 -19.36 5.52
CA GLU A 988 1.95 -19.91 4.99
C GLU A 988 0.77 -19.38 5.80
N ASP A 989 -0.30 -18.95 5.13
CA ASP A 989 -1.53 -18.61 5.81
C ASP A 989 -2.35 -19.88 6.04
N ASP A 990 -2.80 -20.09 7.29
CA ASP A 990 -3.79 -21.09 7.63
C ASP A 990 -5.18 -20.69 7.11
N GLU A 991 -6.07 -21.67 6.90
CA GLU A 991 -7.46 -21.42 6.45
C GLU A 991 -8.19 -20.41 7.36
N SER A 992 -7.86 -20.39 8.65
CA SER A 992 -8.38 -19.44 9.64
C SER A 992 -8.13 -17.97 9.26
N VAL A 993 -7.05 -17.63 8.55
CA VAL A 993 -6.74 -16.26 8.15
C VAL A 993 -7.79 -15.76 7.16
N ALA A 994 -8.03 -16.53 6.10
CA ALA A 994 -9.04 -16.19 5.09
C ALA A 994 -10.45 -16.25 5.69
N GLU A 995 -10.76 -17.28 6.48
CA GLU A 995 -12.08 -17.47 7.10
C GLU A 995 -12.43 -16.31 8.06
N THR A 996 -11.51 -15.91 8.94
CA THR A 996 -11.75 -14.81 9.89
C THR A 996 -11.81 -13.47 9.20
N TRP A 997 -11.00 -13.22 8.17
CA TRP A 997 -11.08 -12.03 7.34
C TRP A 997 -12.44 -11.94 6.63
N SER A 998 -12.83 -13.01 5.92
CA SER A 998 -14.12 -13.09 5.22
C SER A 998 -15.29 -12.93 6.17
N ARG A 999 -15.25 -13.53 7.36
CA ARG A 999 -16.30 -13.37 8.39
C ARG A 999 -16.35 -11.95 8.96
N HIS A 1000 -15.20 -11.34 9.26
CA HIS A 1000 -15.13 -10.01 9.86
C HIS A 1000 -15.65 -8.93 8.90
N PHE A 1001 -15.36 -9.06 7.60
CA PHE A 1001 -15.80 -8.13 6.56
C PHE A 1001 -17.03 -8.60 5.78
N ALA A 1002 -17.66 -9.70 6.20
CA ALA A 1002 -18.84 -10.25 5.53
C ALA A 1002 -19.94 -9.18 5.42
N PRO A 1003 -20.52 -8.98 4.22
CA PRO A 1003 -21.69 -8.13 4.08
C PRO A 1003 -22.80 -8.65 4.98
N SER A 1004 -23.50 -7.74 5.65
CA SER A 1004 -24.73 -8.09 6.37
C SER A 1004 -25.93 -7.73 5.53
N SER A 1005 -27.02 -8.47 5.65
CA SER A 1005 -28.26 -8.12 4.97
C SER A 1005 -29.07 -7.09 5.77
N LEU A 1006 -29.93 -6.34 5.08
CA LEU A 1006 -30.88 -5.43 5.70
C LEU A 1006 -31.85 -6.19 6.62
N GLU A 1007 -32.24 -7.40 6.23
CA GLU A 1007 -33.04 -8.33 7.02
C GLU A 1007 -32.33 -8.66 8.34
N HIS A 1008 -31.02 -8.93 8.31
CA HIS A 1008 -30.25 -9.17 9.52
C HIS A 1008 -30.19 -7.93 10.45
N CYS A 1009 -30.16 -6.73 9.88
CA CYS A 1009 -30.27 -5.49 10.65
C CYS A 1009 -31.66 -5.33 11.31
N LEU A 1010 -32.73 -5.76 10.64
CA LEU A 1010 -34.10 -5.78 11.20
C LEU A 1010 -34.27 -6.84 12.30
N GLU A 1011 -33.65 -8.01 12.13
CA GLU A 1011 -33.56 -9.03 13.18
C GLU A 1011 -32.85 -8.46 14.42
N LYS A 1012 -31.67 -7.85 14.24
CA LYS A 1012 -30.93 -7.23 15.35
C LYS A 1012 -31.71 -6.11 16.02
N PHE A 1013 -32.45 -5.31 15.26
CA PHE A 1013 -33.35 -4.30 15.81
C PHE A 1013 -34.44 -4.90 16.72
N SER A 1014 -34.88 -6.12 16.40
CA SER A 1014 -35.92 -6.85 17.15
C SER A 1014 -35.37 -7.76 18.25
N CYS A 1015 -34.06 -7.82 18.44
CA CYS A 1015 -33.44 -8.61 19.50
C CYS A 1015 -33.71 -8.00 20.89
N PRO A 1016 -34.00 -8.82 21.91
CA PRO A 1016 -34.10 -8.33 23.28
C PRO A 1016 -32.78 -7.74 23.78
N GLU A 1017 -32.80 -6.49 24.26
CA GLU A 1017 -31.68 -5.86 24.96
C GLU A 1017 -31.95 -5.81 26.46
N THR A 1018 -30.98 -6.20 27.30
CA THR A 1018 -31.12 -6.03 28.75
C THR A 1018 -30.74 -4.60 29.12
N LEU A 1019 -31.66 -3.88 29.77
CA LEU A 1019 -31.38 -2.54 30.27
C LEU A 1019 -30.47 -2.60 31.50
N ASP A 1020 -29.43 -1.76 31.53
CA ASP A 1020 -28.52 -1.66 32.67
C ASP A 1020 -29.17 -1.03 33.91
N VAL A 1021 -30.23 -0.24 33.70
CA VAL A 1021 -30.99 0.44 34.75
C VAL A 1021 -32.04 -0.49 35.37
N LEU A 1022 -32.15 -0.46 36.70
CA LEU A 1022 -33.19 -1.20 37.43
C LEU A 1022 -34.54 -0.44 37.35
N ILE A 1023 -35.54 -1.07 36.73
CA ILE A 1023 -36.89 -0.51 36.55
C ILE A 1023 -37.86 -1.16 37.52
N HIS A 1024 -38.75 -0.38 38.13
CA HIS A 1024 -39.79 -0.90 39.02
C HIS A 1024 -40.73 -1.86 38.27
N CYS A 1025 -41.09 -2.98 38.90
CA CYS A 1025 -42.05 -3.93 38.37
C CYS A 1025 -43.28 -4.00 39.26
N ASP A 1026 -44.45 -3.64 38.72
CA ASP A 1026 -45.70 -3.57 39.48
C ASP A 1026 -46.15 -4.96 39.98
N THR A 1027 -45.80 -6.04 39.26
CA THR A 1027 -46.07 -7.42 39.69
C THR A 1027 -45.13 -7.90 40.81
N CYS A 1028 -43.85 -7.53 40.77
CA CYS A 1028 -42.87 -7.90 41.80
C CYS A 1028 -42.82 -6.91 42.96
N ASN A 1029 -43.38 -5.71 42.77
CA ASN A 1029 -43.26 -4.55 43.64
C ASN A 1029 -41.80 -4.19 44.02
N GLU A 1030 -40.84 -4.38 43.11
CA GLU A 1030 -39.41 -4.11 43.34
C GLU A 1030 -38.70 -3.63 42.06
N LYS A 1031 -37.49 -3.06 42.18
CA LYS A 1031 -36.68 -2.66 41.01
C LYS A 1031 -35.87 -3.84 40.49
N THR A 1032 -36.02 -4.16 39.21
CA THR A 1032 -35.34 -5.31 38.56
C THR A 1032 -34.78 -4.92 37.20
N LYS A 1033 -33.81 -5.68 36.68
CA LYS A 1033 -33.40 -5.59 35.27
C LYS A 1033 -34.56 -6.04 34.38
N ARG A 1034 -34.78 -5.33 33.28
CA ARG A 1034 -35.79 -5.66 32.28
C ARG A 1034 -35.15 -5.84 30.91
N ASP A 1035 -35.71 -6.75 30.13
CA ASP A 1035 -35.37 -6.93 28.72
C ASP A 1035 -36.35 -6.08 27.89
N LYS A 1036 -35.84 -5.23 27.01
CA LYS A 1036 -36.61 -4.40 26.08
C LYS A 1036 -36.55 -5.02 24.69
N VAL A 1037 -37.70 -5.18 24.05
CA VAL A 1037 -37.83 -5.69 22.68
C VAL A 1037 -38.59 -4.66 21.86
N MET A 1038 -38.03 -4.26 20.71
CA MET A 1038 -38.69 -3.33 19.79
C MET A 1038 -39.10 -4.06 18.52
N THR A 1039 -40.35 -3.91 18.09
CA THR A 1039 -40.90 -4.58 16.90
C THR A 1039 -41.72 -3.60 16.08
N ILE A 1040 -41.83 -3.82 14.77
CA ILE A 1040 -42.68 -3.00 13.91
C ILE A 1040 -44.13 -3.44 14.11
N TRP A 1041 -45.05 -2.51 14.36
CA TRP A 1041 -46.47 -2.78 14.51
C TRP A 1041 -47.27 -2.38 13.26
N ARG A 1042 -46.96 -1.22 12.66
CA ARG A 1042 -47.53 -0.75 11.39
C ARG A 1042 -46.45 -0.21 10.47
N LEU A 1043 -46.60 -0.51 9.18
CA LEU A 1043 -45.71 -0.06 8.12
C LEU A 1043 -46.28 1.18 7.40
N PRO A 1044 -45.46 2.22 7.13
CA PRO A 1044 -45.87 3.42 6.38
C PRO A 1044 -45.98 3.16 4.88
N ARG A 1045 -46.59 4.08 4.11
CA ARG A 1045 -46.60 3.99 2.64
C ARG A 1045 -45.19 4.20 2.07
N TYR A 1046 -44.42 5.13 2.63
CA TYR A 1046 -43.02 5.37 2.33
C TYR A 1046 -42.17 5.05 3.56
N LEU A 1047 -41.33 4.03 3.46
CA LEU A 1047 -40.46 3.58 4.55
C LEU A 1047 -39.07 4.18 4.37
N ILE A 1048 -38.65 5.02 5.32
CA ILE A 1048 -37.29 5.54 5.39
C ILE A 1048 -36.49 4.68 6.37
N ILE A 1049 -35.40 4.07 5.89
CA ILE A 1049 -34.49 3.28 6.73
C ILE A 1049 -33.18 4.03 6.87
N HIS A 1050 -32.77 4.27 8.11
CA HIS A 1050 -31.48 4.82 8.48
C HIS A 1050 -30.55 3.72 8.98
N LEU A 1051 -29.39 3.60 8.36
CA LEU A 1051 -28.34 2.68 8.79
C LEU A 1051 -27.40 3.41 9.77
N LYS A 1052 -27.45 3.06 11.06
CA LYS A 1052 -26.61 3.67 12.12
C LYS A 1052 -25.12 3.36 11.93
N ARG A 1053 -24.46 4.10 11.04
CA ARG A 1053 -23.04 3.91 10.70
C ARG A 1053 -22.09 4.61 11.67
N PHE A 1054 -22.54 5.57 12.45
CA PHE A 1054 -21.67 6.33 13.36
C PHE A 1054 -21.90 5.93 14.81
N GLU A 1055 -20.81 5.70 15.55
CA GLU A 1055 -20.84 5.41 16.99
C GLU A 1055 -19.64 6.04 17.70
N PHE A 1056 -19.87 6.58 18.89
CA PHE A 1056 -18.82 7.18 19.70
C PHE A 1056 -18.02 6.11 20.45
N LEU A 1057 -16.76 5.92 20.05
CA LEU A 1057 -15.87 4.91 20.63
C LEU A 1057 -15.27 5.44 21.94
N ARG A 1058 -15.93 5.14 23.07
CA ARG A 1058 -15.55 5.65 24.40
C ARG A 1058 -14.08 5.42 24.78
N GLY A 1059 -13.49 4.29 24.37
CA GLY A 1059 -12.08 3.97 24.65
C GLY A 1059 -11.06 4.78 23.84
N GLU A 1060 -11.45 5.34 22.70
CA GLU A 1060 -10.58 6.10 21.80
C GLU A 1060 -10.89 7.61 21.80
N GLY A 1061 -11.95 8.04 22.48
CA GLY A 1061 -12.36 9.45 22.57
C GLY A 1061 -12.77 10.07 21.22
N ARG A 1062 -13.16 9.25 20.23
CA ARG A 1062 -13.48 9.70 18.86
C ARG A 1062 -14.71 9.01 18.28
N MET A 1063 -15.31 9.63 17.27
CA MET A 1063 -16.41 9.05 16.48
C MET A 1063 -15.85 8.01 15.49
N GLY A 1064 -16.37 6.79 15.52
CA GLY A 1064 -16.08 5.74 14.55
C GLY A 1064 -17.18 5.65 13.48
N LYS A 1065 -16.81 5.29 12.24
CA LYS A 1065 -17.75 4.97 11.16
C LYS A 1065 -17.66 3.48 10.80
N CYS A 1066 -18.77 2.77 10.87
CA CYS A 1066 -18.90 1.40 10.38
C CYS A 1066 -18.88 1.38 8.85
N LYS A 1067 -17.89 0.66 8.30
CA LYS A 1067 -17.72 0.47 6.85
C LYS A 1067 -18.35 -0.82 6.33
N ARG A 1068 -19.08 -1.55 7.18
CA ARG A 1068 -19.71 -2.83 6.82
C ARG A 1068 -20.69 -2.61 5.68
N VAL A 1069 -20.56 -3.43 4.64
CA VAL A 1069 -21.49 -3.41 3.49
C VAL A 1069 -22.82 -3.98 3.95
N ILE A 1070 -23.90 -3.22 3.74
CA ILE A 1070 -25.27 -3.68 3.97
C ILE A 1070 -25.90 -4.00 2.63
N THR A 1071 -26.26 -5.26 2.43
CA THR A 1071 -26.95 -5.73 1.22
C THR A 1071 -28.45 -5.54 1.40
N PHE A 1072 -29.10 -5.00 0.39
CA PHE A 1072 -30.55 -4.80 0.36
C PHE A 1072 -31.05 -4.91 -1.09
N PRO A 1073 -32.28 -5.40 -1.29
CA PRO A 1073 -32.86 -5.47 -2.63
C PRO A 1073 -33.38 -4.08 -3.07
N LEU A 1074 -33.15 -3.73 -4.34
CA LEU A 1074 -33.72 -2.51 -4.93
C LEU A 1074 -35.22 -2.68 -5.26
N ARG A 1075 -35.68 -3.91 -5.47
CA ARG A 1075 -37.06 -4.26 -5.82
C ARG A 1075 -37.56 -5.41 -4.95
N GLN A 1076 -38.87 -5.44 -4.67
CA GLN A 1076 -39.54 -6.51 -3.93
C GLN A 1076 -38.99 -6.76 -2.51
N PHE A 1077 -38.57 -5.70 -1.82
CA PHE A 1077 -38.21 -5.78 -0.41
C PHE A 1077 -39.45 -6.13 0.43
N ASP A 1078 -39.39 -7.17 1.27
CA ASP A 1078 -40.53 -7.61 2.10
C ASP A 1078 -40.19 -7.55 3.59
N PRO A 1079 -40.56 -6.46 4.30
CA PRO A 1079 -40.36 -6.34 5.74
C PRO A 1079 -41.46 -7.04 6.57
N THR A 1080 -42.47 -7.65 5.94
CA THR A 1080 -43.61 -8.30 6.64
C THR A 1080 -43.19 -9.30 7.73
N PRO A 1081 -42.13 -10.13 7.57
CA PRO A 1081 -41.68 -11.04 8.62
C PRO A 1081 -41.26 -10.38 9.94
N PHE A 1082 -40.98 -9.07 9.93
CA PHE A 1082 -40.55 -8.29 11.09
C PHE A 1082 -41.68 -7.43 11.69
N VAL A 1083 -42.90 -7.59 11.18
CA VAL A 1083 -44.10 -6.90 11.66
C VAL A 1083 -44.88 -7.82 12.58
N ASP A 1084 -45.15 -7.36 13.80
CA ASP A 1084 -45.88 -8.14 14.82
C ASP A 1084 -47.38 -7.83 14.87
N GLY A 1085 -47.81 -6.72 14.25
CA GLY A 1085 -49.23 -6.34 14.14
C GLY A 1085 -49.96 -7.01 12.96
N ASN A 1086 -51.27 -6.78 12.85
CA ASN A 1086 -52.10 -7.20 11.70
C ASN A 1086 -51.79 -6.37 10.43
N GLY A 1087 -50.56 -6.46 9.93
CA GLY A 1087 -50.14 -5.85 8.67
C GLY A 1087 -50.37 -6.79 7.48
N GLY A 1088 -51.08 -6.34 6.45
CA GLY A 1088 -51.12 -7.07 5.17
C GLY A 1088 -49.73 -7.19 4.54
N LYS A 1089 -49.52 -8.21 3.69
CA LYS A 1089 -48.27 -8.39 2.94
C LYS A 1089 -47.95 -7.11 2.18
N SER A 1090 -46.81 -6.49 2.50
CA SER A 1090 -46.41 -5.19 1.98
C SER A 1090 -45.07 -5.30 1.29
N LYS A 1091 -45.04 -5.23 -0.04
CA LYS A 1091 -43.79 -5.22 -0.81
C LYS A 1091 -43.33 -3.79 -1.05
N TYR A 1092 -42.02 -3.57 -1.04
CA TYR A 1092 -41.41 -2.26 -1.24
C TYR A 1092 -40.43 -2.25 -2.41
N GLU A 1093 -40.33 -1.08 -3.05
CA GLU A 1093 -39.29 -0.77 -4.03
C GLU A 1093 -38.45 0.42 -3.56
N CYS A 1094 -37.13 0.33 -3.74
CA CYS A 1094 -36.22 1.41 -3.42
C CYS A 1094 -36.35 2.52 -4.48
N ILE A 1095 -36.67 3.73 -4.04
CA ILE A 1095 -36.85 4.89 -4.93
C ILE A 1095 -35.69 5.88 -4.85
N ALA A 1096 -34.98 5.92 -3.71
CA ALA A 1096 -33.83 6.76 -3.51
C ALA A 1096 -32.91 6.22 -2.40
N ILE A 1097 -31.63 6.56 -2.49
CA ILE A 1097 -30.57 6.18 -1.56
C ILE A 1097 -29.71 7.42 -1.33
N ALA A 1098 -29.50 7.82 -0.07
CA ALA A 1098 -28.45 8.78 0.27
C ALA A 1098 -27.21 8.01 0.70
N ASN A 1099 -26.11 8.16 -0.03
CA ASN A 1099 -24.81 7.60 0.30
C ASN A 1099 -23.96 8.60 1.06
N HIS A 1100 -23.10 8.10 1.94
CA HIS A 1100 -22.14 8.91 2.66
C HIS A 1100 -20.71 8.35 2.54
N TYR A 1101 -19.77 9.19 2.11
CA TYR A 1101 -18.34 8.88 2.00
C TYR A 1101 -17.55 9.73 3.00
N GLY A 1102 -16.43 9.22 3.53
CA GLY A 1102 -15.64 9.95 4.54
C GLY A 1102 -16.16 9.85 5.97
N GLN A 1103 -15.66 10.73 6.85
CA GLN A 1103 -16.02 10.82 8.28
C GLN A 1103 -17.17 11.82 8.49
N LEU A 1104 -17.80 11.84 9.67
CA LEU A 1104 -18.95 12.74 9.92
C LEU A 1104 -18.56 14.23 9.81
N SER A 1105 -17.35 14.60 10.24
CA SER A 1105 -16.86 15.98 10.24
C SER A 1105 -16.26 16.46 8.90
N SER A 1106 -16.07 15.57 7.94
CA SER A 1106 -15.36 15.85 6.68
C SER A 1106 -15.74 14.86 5.57
N GLY A 1107 -17.03 14.54 5.51
CA GLY A 1107 -17.60 13.57 4.59
C GLY A 1107 -18.24 14.22 3.37
N HIS A 1108 -18.90 13.39 2.56
CA HIS A 1108 -19.64 13.86 1.39
C HIS A 1108 -20.87 13.00 1.17
N PHE A 1109 -22.02 13.65 0.99
CA PHE A 1109 -23.28 13.00 0.68
C PHE A 1109 -23.59 13.05 -0.81
N VAL A 1110 -24.10 11.94 -1.33
CA VAL A 1110 -24.51 11.79 -2.73
C VAL A 1110 -25.83 11.04 -2.76
N ALA A 1111 -26.75 11.42 -3.65
CA ALA A 1111 -28.02 10.71 -3.80
C ALA A 1111 -28.01 9.83 -5.06
N TYR A 1112 -28.53 8.61 -4.94
CA TYR A 1112 -29.03 7.84 -6.07
C TYR A 1112 -30.54 7.90 -6.03
N ALA A 1113 -31.19 8.20 -7.15
CA ALA A 1113 -32.63 8.30 -7.20
C ALA A 1113 -33.19 7.75 -8.50
N ARG A 1114 -34.37 7.12 -8.42
CA ARG A 1114 -35.08 6.62 -9.59
C ARG A 1114 -35.82 7.77 -10.29
N GLY A 1115 -35.52 7.98 -11.57
CA GLY A 1115 -36.17 8.95 -12.44
C GLY A 1115 -37.59 8.54 -12.82
N ILE A 1116 -38.33 9.45 -13.45
CA ILE A 1116 -39.71 9.21 -13.94
C ILE A 1116 -39.71 8.12 -15.02
N ASP A 1117 -38.60 7.95 -15.73
CA ASP A 1117 -38.35 6.92 -16.74
C ASP A 1117 -37.91 5.57 -16.13
N GLU A 1118 -38.04 5.39 -14.81
CA GLU A 1118 -37.61 4.20 -14.05
C GLU A 1118 -36.10 3.94 -14.07
N LYS A 1119 -35.30 4.87 -14.59
CA LYS A 1119 -33.83 4.77 -14.64
C LYS A 1119 -33.18 5.38 -13.40
N TRP A 1120 -32.03 4.86 -13.00
CA TRP A 1120 -31.29 5.42 -11.87
C TRP A 1120 -30.47 6.63 -12.28
N LEU A 1121 -30.50 7.65 -11.43
CA LEU A 1121 -29.73 8.87 -11.54
C LEU A 1121 -28.78 8.97 -10.34
N LEU A 1122 -27.50 9.17 -10.62
CA LEU A 1122 -26.49 9.60 -9.66
C LEU A 1122 -26.52 11.13 -9.58
N LEU A 1123 -26.92 11.65 -8.42
CA LEU A 1123 -27.10 13.06 -8.10
C LEU A 1123 -26.01 13.48 -7.10
N ASN A 1124 -24.91 13.98 -7.63
CA ASN A 1124 -23.75 14.42 -6.86
C ASN A 1124 -23.62 15.94 -6.96
N ASP A 1125 -24.27 16.65 -6.03
CA ASP A 1125 -24.42 18.09 -6.05
C ASP A 1125 -24.85 18.58 -7.45
N CYS A 1126 -23.99 19.32 -8.15
CA CYS A 1126 -24.30 19.92 -9.44
C CYS A 1126 -24.25 18.92 -10.61
N SER A 1127 -23.76 17.70 -10.39
CA SER A 1127 -23.60 16.67 -11.43
C SER A 1127 -24.73 15.65 -11.36
N VAL A 1128 -25.32 15.36 -12.52
CA VAL A 1128 -26.38 14.37 -12.68
C VAL A 1128 -25.99 13.40 -13.79
N ARG A 1129 -25.85 12.11 -13.45
CA ARG A 1129 -25.48 11.06 -14.40
C ARG A 1129 -26.48 9.92 -14.37
N GLU A 1130 -26.89 9.45 -15.55
CA GLU A 1130 -27.68 8.21 -15.65
C GLU A 1130 -26.77 7.01 -15.36
N VAL A 1131 -27.24 6.09 -14.52
CA VAL A 1131 -26.51 4.88 -14.10
C VAL A 1131 -27.40 3.65 -14.21
N SER A 1132 -26.79 2.51 -14.50
CA SER A 1132 -27.45 1.20 -14.46
C SER A 1132 -27.67 0.73 -13.01
N GLU A 1133 -28.55 -0.25 -12.80
CA GLU A 1133 -28.83 -0.81 -11.46
C GLU A 1133 -27.58 -1.48 -10.83
N GLU A 1134 -26.66 -1.95 -11.68
CA GLU A 1134 -25.37 -2.53 -11.28
C GLU A 1134 -24.35 -1.46 -10.86
N GLU A 1135 -24.45 -0.24 -11.40
CA GLU A 1135 -23.59 0.90 -11.07
C GLU A 1135 -24.05 1.66 -9.82
N VAL A 1136 -25.23 1.37 -9.28
CA VAL A 1136 -25.71 1.96 -8.02
C VAL A 1136 -24.85 1.46 -6.87
N ASP A 1137 -24.12 2.37 -6.22
CA ASP A 1137 -23.32 2.01 -5.04
C ASP A 1137 -24.22 1.71 -3.84
N ARG A 1138 -24.27 0.43 -3.46
CA ARG A 1138 -25.00 -0.06 -2.28
C ARG A 1138 -24.14 -0.09 -1.01
N ALA A 1139 -22.81 -0.07 -1.15
CA ALA A 1139 -21.89 -0.13 -0.02
C ALA A 1139 -21.88 1.19 0.77
N GLY A 1140 -21.95 2.31 0.07
CA GLY A 1140 -22.01 3.66 0.65
C GLY A 1140 -23.35 4.06 1.29
N ALA A 1141 -24.39 3.22 1.19
CA ALA A 1141 -25.75 3.56 1.59
C ALA A 1141 -25.88 3.97 3.06
N TYR A 1142 -26.47 5.13 3.32
CA TYR A 1142 -26.71 5.68 4.66
C TYR A 1142 -28.20 5.79 4.99
N LEU A 1143 -28.99 6.34 4.05
CA LEU A 1143 -30.45 6.35 4.09
C LEU A 1143 -31.02 5.62 2.89
N LEU A 1144 -32.07 4.83 3.11
CA LEU A 1144 -32.82 4.12 2.07
C LEU A 1144 -34.27 4.61 2.09
N PHE A 1145 -34.79 4.98 0.93
CA PHE A 1145 -36.18 5.38 0.75
C PHE A 1145 -36.91 4.29 -0.05
N PHE A 1146 -37.93 3.71 0.57
CA PHE A 1146 -38.72 2.63 0.01
C PHE A 1146 -40.18 3.07 -0.18
N GLU A 1147 -40.78 2.74 -1.32
CA GLU A 1147 -42.20 2.94 -1.61
C GLU A 1147 -42.94 1.60 -1.58
N ARG A 1148 -44.05 1.53 -0.84
CA ARG A 1148 -44.90 0.34 -0.82
C ARG A 1148 -45.63 0.17 -2.16
N LYS A 1149 -45.55 -1.02 -2.75
CA LYS A 1149 -46.31 -1.46 -3.92
C LYS A 1149 -47.38 -2.42 -3.43
N ASP A 1150 -48.55 -1.85 -3.16
CA ASP A 1150 -49.77 -2.58 -2.79
C ASP A 1150 -50.41 -3.24 -4.02
#